data_AF-A0A367AP58-F1
#
_entry.id   AF-A0A367AP58-F1
#
_cell.length_a   1.000
_cell.length_b   1.000
_cell.length_c   1.000
_cell.angle_alpha   90.00
_cell.angle_beta   90.00
_cell.angle_gamma   90.00
#
_symmetry.space_group_name_H-M   'P 1'
#
loop_
_entity.id
_entity.type
_entity.pdbx_description
1 polymer ?
#
loop_
_entity_poly.entity_id
_entity_poly.type
_entity_poly.pdbx_seq_one_letter_code
_entity_poly.pdbx_strand_id
1 'polypeptide(L)'
;MLPTGPSDSSGPQFCFAPPLAPEPPVVGAGDADAGLREANRLSEAGELGLAERLYEAALEGGDVRAAAGLEHVEARRGAAERVAASAQRLARAGLGDDADACFQSALALDPANAAARTGLTPDERVFPARAADRWDAFYSRWLGPSWAFLVPALGVLAVLLVLARLLTPVVAPGAALAWPDGLRTAAWWSGLALVVMAVVRGIALLGWPPARADGIGQEWRTPVAAGLAALVLLTVWLGAHARTLRDLGTRAQRLELPRAAAGWLGGALSVLGLLAVVALGRALPDVPDEGWPWVLSAGVAALGVALLAVGRGHALRLHVAVRAGNAADAAGTSYVLARLQDLGTSPPEGLKAPQQVDVVDLPAEALKGLPAGKVATFLASAAGLVQPSVPWRATVEDHADGWMTVTVTRNGAVVRTAIVDGERFRKDPTPEKAAAGGDATAAKTPPPDSRNRLTAAAAVILTEVAVGHPRLERGLCGATQWDSVAAHVVATLPANSSPEDEEFRRRLQAFAVQRDPRNALARAAYVQRLGAGDGGLDGFRAQARRLEDLLKVVEWQRRDPFRVHGSTNGAPPPARTDDDGYLPLRLRITHSAAAAWLNAAASDGAEPADLDAARTAVASFGRLLGACGPEAGADTFVQELSSVHDELQVALAVLRPGRWSEEFPGTATWYRPRSLEALYDRACALAVEVRNREPGSTGSTALQALAQEDLRLAEGLPRLRAQSATDPWLRRLPPRNGSG
;
A
#
# COMPACT_ATOMS: atom_id res chain seq x y z
N MET A 1 -30.31 -16.89 -64.32
CA MET A 1 -30.20 -15.70 -65.18
C MET A 1 -31.35 -14.76 -64.83
N LEU A 2 -31.03 -13.71 -64.06
CA LEU A 2 -31.87 -12.55 -63.78
C LEU A 2 -31.00 -11.33 -64.13
N PRO A 3 -31.58 -10.27 -64.72
CA PRO A 3 -30.80 -9.23 -65.38
C PRO A 3 -30.05 -8.40 -64.34
N THR A 4 -28.73 -8.30 -64.56
CA THR A 4 -27.85 -7.33 -63.92
C THR A 4 -28.31 -5.93 -64.30
N GLY A 5 -28.87 -5.20 -63.33
CA GLY A 5 -29.03 -3.74 -63.45
C GLY A 5 -27.67 -3.07 -63.58
N PRO A 6 -27.58 -1.90 -64.25
CA PRO A 6 -26.31 -1.22 -64.46
C PRO A 6 -25.69 -0.85 -63.10
N SER A 7 -24.42 -1.23 -62.94
CA SER A 7 -23.52 -0.69 -61.93
C SER A 7 -23.26 0.78 -62.24
N ASP A 8 -24.22 1.65 -61.91
CA ASP A 8 -24.06 3.09 -62.09
C ASP A 8 -23.21 3.68 -60.96
N SER A 9 -21.95 3.88 -61.33
CA SER A 9 -21.10 5.00 -60.95
C SER A 9 -20.99 5.34 -59.45
N SER A 10 -19.85 4.93 -58.90
CA SER A 10 -19.05 5.70 -57.95
C SER A 10 -18.66 7.09 -58.51
N GLY A 11 -19.64 7.86 -58.97
CA GLY A 11 -19.48 9.29 -59.22
C GLY A 11 -19.29 10.00 -57.88
N PRO A 12 -18.52 11.09 -57.84
CA PRO A 12 -18.22 11.74 -56.59
C PRO A 12 -19.51 12.24 -55.93
N GLN A 13 -19.62 11.99 -54.62
CA GLN A 13 -20.78 12.28 -53.78
C GLN A 13 -20.88 13.79 -53.50
N PHE A 14 -21.03 14.59 -54.54
CA PHE A 14 -21.21 16.03 -54.43
C PHE A 14 -22.66 16.42 -54.62
N CYS A 15 -23.00 17.58 -54.06
CA CYS A 15 -24.25 18.23 -54.34
C CYS A 15 -24.45 18.37 -55.85
N PHE A 16 -25.65 18.04 -56.33
CA PHE A 16 -25.95 18.26 -57.74
C PHE A 16 -25.87 19.77 -58.03
N ALA A 17 -24.99 20.18 -58.95
CA ALA A 17 -24.96 21.56 -59.41
C ALA A 17 -26.18 21.81 -60.31
N PRO A 18 -27.09 22.74 -59.97
CA PRO A 18 -28.25 23.01 -60.79
C PRO A 18 -27.82 23.50 -62.18
N PRO A 19 -28.46 23.04 -63.28
CA PRO A 19 -28.24 23.65 -64.58
C PRO A 19 -28.65 25.13 -64.54
N LEU A 20 -27.95 25.98 -65.31
CA LEU A 20 -28.36 27.38 -65.48
C LEU A 20 -29.80 27.42 -66.00
N ALA A 21 -30.69 28.07 -65.25
CA ALA A 21 -32.04 28.31 -65.71
C ALA A 21 -32.00 29.23 -66.95
N PRO A 22 -32.94 29.08 -67.91
CA PRO A 22 -33.05 30.02 -69.03
C PRO A 22 -33.22 31.44 -68.48
N GLU A 23 -32.73 32.48 -69.14
CA GLU A 23 -32.85 33.85 -68.62
C GLU A 23 -34.32 34.29 -68.58
N PRO A 24 -34.74 35.07 -67.55
CA PRO A 24 -36.08 35.63 -67.53
C PRO A 24 -36.28 36.58 -68.73
N PRO A 25 -37.52 36.82 -69.17
CA PRO A 25 -37.79 37.64 -70.34
C PRO A 25 -37.19 39.05 -70.18
N VAL A 26 -36.58 39.58 -71.24
CA VAL A 26 -36.03 40.94 -71.25
C VAL A 26 -37.18 41.94 -71.29
N VAL A 27 -37.20 42.84 -70.31
CA VAL A 27 -38.30 43.81 -70.13
C VAL A 27 -37.78 45.23 -70.34
N GLY A 28 -38.56 46.06 -71.05
CA GLY A 28 -38.24 47.47 -71.30
C GLY A 28 -38.59 48.38 -70.11
N ALA A 29 -38.13 49.63 -70.15
CA ALA A 29 -38.33 50.59 -69.05
C ALA A 29 -39.75 51.21 -68.96
N GLY A 30 -40.66 50.87 -69.88
CA GLY A 30 -41.99 51.48 -69.99
C GLY A 30 -42.99 51.01 -68.92
N ASP A 31 -44.07 51.78 -68.74
CA ASP A 31 -45.11 51.49 -67.74
C ASP A 31 -45.94 50.24 -68.07
N ALA A 32 -46.11 49.92 -69.36
CA ALA A 32 -46.76 48.70 -69.84
C ALA A 32 -46.04 47.41 -69.38
N ASP A 33 -44.76 47.55 -69.03
CA ASP A 33 -43.83 46.47 -68.71
C ASP A 33 -43.63 46.30 -67.18
N ALA A 34 -44.37 47.06 -66.35
CA ALA A 34 -44.23 47.03 -64.90
C ALA A 34 -44.55 45.65 -64.29
N GLY A 35 -45.58 44.96 -64.80
CA GLY A 35 -45.97 43.63 -64.32
C GLY A 35 -44.90 42.55 -64.56
N LEU A 36 -44.27 42.55 -65.73
CA LEU A 36 -43.19 41.62 -66.07
C LEU A 36 -41.91 41.92 -65.29
N ARG A 37 -41.58 43.20 -65.05
CA ARG A 37 -40.44 43.57 -64.19
C ARG A 37 -40.62 43.06 -62.77
N GLU A 38 -41.82 43.21 -62.22
CA GLU A 38 -42.13 42.69 -60.89
C GLU A 38 -42.10 41.16 -60.86
N ALA A 39 -42.62 40.49 -61.89
CA ALA A 39 -42.52 39.04 -62.02
C ALA A 39 -41.05 38.55 -62.09
N ASN A 40 -40.20 39.21 -62.87
CA ASN A 40 -38.75 38.92 -62.92
C ASN A 40 -38.10 39.12 -61.54
N ARG A 41 -38.40 40.23 -60.86
CA ARG A 41 -37.87 40.53 -59.52
C ARG A 41 -38.28 39.47 -58.50
N LEU A 42 -39.53 39.02 -58.53
CA LEU A 42 -40.03 37.98 -57.64
C LEU A 42 -39.42 36.61 -57.96
N SER A 43 -39.20 36.29 -59.24
CA SER A 43 -38.52 35.05 -59.63
C SER A 43 -37.06 35.04 -59.16
N GLU A 44 -36.35 36.16 -59.31
CA GLU A 44 -34.97 36.33 -58.82
C GLU A 44 -34.89 36.20 -57.29
N ALA A 45 -35.86 36.76 -56.58
CA ALA A 45 -36.00 36.64 -55.13
C ALA A 45 -36.39 35.23 -54.65
N GLY A 46 -36.71 34.30 -55.56
CA GLY A 46 -37.16 32.95 -55.23
C GLY A 46 -38.64 32.83 -54.88
N GLU A 47 -39.43 33.90 -54.99
CA GLU A 47 -40.88 33.90 -54.79
C GLU A 47 -41.62 33.35 -56.02
N LEU A 48 -41.23 32.13 -56.43
CA LEU A 48 -41.59 31.52 -57.70
C LEU A 48 -43.10 31.39 -57.90
N GLY A 49 -43.87 31.13 -56.84
CA GLY A 49 -45.34 31.04 -56.93
C GLY A 49 -46.04 32.39 -57.12
N LEU A 50 -45.44 33.50 -56.68
CA LEU A 50 -45.96 34.83 -56.98
C LEU A 50 -45.54 35.28 -58.38
N ALA A 51 -44.29 34.99 -58.77
CA ALA A 51 -43.79 35.25 -60.11
C ALA A 51 -44.62 34.54 -61.19
N GLU A 52 -44.92 33.26 -61.00
CA GLU A 52 -45.78 32.46 -61.88
C GLU A 52 -47.15 33.12 -62.10
N ARG A 53 -47.84 33.50 -61.02
CA ARG A 53 -49.14 34.18 -61.12
C ARG A 53 -49.08 35.49 -61.89
N LEU A 54 -48.00 36.26 -61.74
CA LEU A 54 -47.82 37.51 -62.49
C LEU A 54 -47.51 37.26 -63.96
N TYR A 55 -46.72 36.22 -64.28
CA TYR A 55 -46.50 35.81 -65.66
C TYR A 55 -47.77 35.25 -66.30
N GLU A 56 -48.56 34.44 -65.59
CA GLU A 56 -49.87 33.95 -66.07
C GLU A 56 -50.81 35.12 -66.37
N ALA A 57 -50.93 36.08 -65.45
CA ALA A 57 -51.76 37.27 -65.65
C ALA A 57 -51.27 38.13 -66.84
N ALA A 58 -49.96 38.26 -67.03
CA ALA A 58 -49.38 38.97 -68.17
C ALA A 58 -49.62 38.22 -69.49
N LEU A 59 -49.57 36.88 -69.48
CA LEU A 59 -49.86 36.04 -70.64
C LEU A 59 -51.34 36.11 -71.03
N GLU A 60 -52.25 36.07 -70.06
CA GLU A 60 -53.69 36.28 -70.25
C GLU A 60 -53.99 37.68 -70.80
N GLY A 61 -53.21 38.69 -70.40
CA GLY A 61 -53.23 40.04 -70.94
C GLY A 61 -52.66 40.18 -72.36
N GLY A 62 -52.16 39.08 -72.96
CA GLY A 62 -51.63 39.03 -74.32
C GLY A 62 -50.13 39.24 -74.46
N ASP A 63 -49.36 39.33 -73.36
CA ASP A 63 -47.90 39.47 -73.44
C ASP A 63 -47.22 38.09 -73.59
N VAL A 64 -46.87 37.77 -74.84
CA VAL A 64 -46.21 36.50 -75.20
C VAL A 64 -44.86 36.29 -74.52
N ARG A 65 -44.19 37.35 -74.03
CA ARG A 65 -42.91 37.23 -73.32
C ARG A 65 -43.08 36.54 -71.96
N ALA A 66 -44.26 36.58 -71.39
CA ALA A 66 -44.56 35.94 -70.12
C ALA A 66 -44.43 34.41 -70.17
N ALA A 67 -44.60 33.80 -71.35
CA ALA A 67 -44.38 32.36 -71.54
C ALA A 67 -42.93 31.94 -71.21
N ALA A 68 -41.94 32.76 -71.60
CA ALA A 68 -40.54 32.53 -71.24
C ALA A 68 -40.29 32.69 -69.73
N GLY A 69 -41.05 33.58 -69.07
CA GLY A 69 -41.04 33.74 -67.61
C GLY A 69 -41.55 32.49 -66.87
N LEU A 70 -42.62 31.87 -67.39
CA LEU A 70 -43.16 30.62 -66.85
C LEU A 70 -42.17 29.46 -67.02
N GLU A 71 -41.54 29.34 -68.20
CA GLU A 71 -40.50 28.34 -68.45
C GLU A 71 -39.30 28.50 -67.49
N HIS A 72 -38.89 29.74 -67.21
CA HIS A 72 -37.86 30.05 -66.21
C HIS A 72 -38.25 29.59 -64.79
N VAL A 73 -39.50 29.85 -64.38
CA VAL A 73 -40.01 29.43 -63.06
C VAL A 73 -40.03 27.90 -62.94
N GLU A 74 -40.52 27.19 -63.96
CA GLU A 74 -40.56 25.73 -63.98
C GLU A 74 -39.15 25.12 -63.93
N ALA A 75 -38.21 25.67 -64.70
CA ALA A 75 -36.82 25.24 -64.71
C ALA A 75 -36.15 25.39 -63.33
N ARG A 76 -36.40 26.50 -62.61
CA ARG A 76 -35.88 26.72 -61.25
C ARG A 76 -36.48 25.75 -60.23
N ARG A 77 -37.79 25.47 -60.28
CA ARG A 77 -38.43 24.44 -59.41
C ARG A 77 -37.82 23.06 -59.66
N GLY A 78 -37.72 22.65 -60.93
CA GLY A 78 -37.11 21.37 -61.29
C GLY A 78 -35.64 21.25 -60.88
N ALA A 79 -34.89 22.36 -60.90
CA ALA A 79 -33.53 22.39 -60.38
C ALA A 79 -33.49 22.18 -58.86
N ALA A 80 -34.34 22.90 -58.10
CA ALA A 80 -34.44 22.76 -56.64
C ALA A 80 -34.78 21.31 -56.22
N GLU A 81 -35.72 20.66 -56.91
CA GLU A 81 -36.08 19.26 -56.64
C GLU A 81 -34.93 18.28 -56.86
N ARG A 82 -34.14 18.45 -57.94
CA ARG A 82 -32.96 17.61 -58.20
C ARG A 82 -31.89 17.78 -57.14
N VAL A 83 -31.66 19.01 -56.68
CA VAL A 83 -30.72 19.30 -55.58
C VAL A 83 -31.22 18.65 -54.30
N ALA A 84 -32.50 18.79 -53.95
CA ALA A 84 -33.10 18.14 -52.77
C ALA A 84 -33.03 16.60 -52.85
N ALA A 85 -33.24 16.00 -54.02
CA ALA A 85 -33.09 14.56 -54.22
C ALA A 85 -31.63 14.10 -54.05
N SER A 86 -30.64 14.92 -54.43
CA SER A 86 -29.22 14.64 -54.17
C SER A 86 -28.87 14.72 -52.69
N ALA A 87 -29.42 15.71 -51.97
CA ALA A 87 -29.30 15.84 -50.52
C ALA A 87 -29.83 14.61 -49.79
N GLN A 88 -30.99 14.07 -50.21
CA GLN A 88 -31.54 12.84 -49.64
C GLN A 88 -30.61 11.62 -49.83
N ARG A 89 -29.88 11.54 -50.94
CA ARG A 89 -28.89 10.46 -51.16
C ARG A 89 -27.70 10.61 -50.21
N LEU A 90 -27.17 11.83 -50.04
CA LEU A 90 -26.09 12.13 -49.10
C LEU A 90 -26.50 11.83 -47.65
N ALA A 91 -27.73 12.19 -47.27
CA ALA A 91 -28.29 11.88 -45.97
C ALA A 91 -28.37 10.36 -45.71
N ARG A 92 -28.75 9.55 -46.72
CA ARG A 92 -28.75 8.08 -46.64
C ARG A 92 -27.34 7.48 -46.58
N ALA A 93 -26.35 8.16 -47.17
CA ALA A 93 -24.95 7.76 -47.09
C ALA A 93 -24.26 8.14 -45.76
N GLY A 94 -24.94 8.89 -44.89
CA GLY A 94 -24.42 9.31 -43.59
C GLY A 94 -23.58 10.59 -43.62
N LEU A 95 -23.60 11.34 -44.72
CA LEU A 95 -22.91 12.62 -44.88
C LEU A 95 -23.88 13.77 -44.53
N GLY A 96 -24.14 13.94 -43.23
CA GLY A 96 -25.14 14.88 -42.72
C GLY A 96 -24.88 16.33 -43.10
N ASP A 97 -23.68 16.82 -42.85
CA ASP A 97 -23.33 18.23 -43.09
C ASP A 97 -23.41 18.61 -44.58
N ASP A 98 -22.98 17.69 -45.47
CA ASP A 98 -23.07 17.88 -46.92
C ASP A 98 -24.53 17.82 -47.41
N ALA A 99 -25.35 16.96 -46.82
CA ALA A 99 -26.78 16.89 -47.13
C ALA A 99 -27.50 18.18 -46.71
N ASP A 100 -27.18 18.74 -45.55
CA ASP A 100 -27.77 19.98 -45.04
C ASP A 100 -27.40 21.17 -45.94
N ALA A 101 -26.13 21.27 -46.36
CA ALA A 101 -25.70 22.29 -47.32
C ALA A 101 -26.44 22.18 -48.67
N CYS A 102 -26.72 20.95 -49.12
CA CYS A 102 -27.53 20.72 -50.32
C CYS A 102 -29.00 21.08 -50.14
N PHE A 103 -29.61 20.74 -49.01
CA PHE A 103 -30.99 21.16 -48.75
C PHE A 103 -31.10 22.68 -48.66
N GLN A 104 -30.13 23.37 -48.05
CA GLN A 104 -30.08 24.84 -48.05
C GLN A 104 -29.93 25.40 -49.48
N SER A 105 -29.10 24.77 -50.31
CA SER A 105 -28.95 25.15 -51.73
C SER A 105 -30.26 24.96 -52.53
N ALA A 106 -31.03 23.90 -52.25
CA ALA A 106 -32.35 23.71 -52.84
C ALA A 106 -33.36 24.78 -52.40
N LEU A 107 -33.32 25.20 -51.12
CA LEU A 107 -34.16 26.28 -50.61
C LEU A 107 -33.78 27.67 -51.15
N ALA A 108 -32.51 27.88 -51.48
CA ALA A 108 -32.09 29.12 -52.15
C ALA A 108 -32.64 29.22 -53.58
N LEU A 109 -32.88 28.08 -54.24
CA LEU A 109 -33.48 28.03 -55.58
C LEU A 109 -35.00 28.20 -55.53
N ASP A 110 -35.65 27.52 -54.58
CA ASP A 110 -37.09 27.55 -54.32
C ASP A 110 -37.35 27.46 -52.79
N PRO A 111 -37.60 28.57 -52.10
CA PRO A 111 -37.90 28.61 -50.66
C PRO A 111 -39.14 27.79 -50.28
N ALA A 112 -40.04 27.53 -51.22
CA ALA A 112 -41.24 26.74 -51.01
C ALA A 112 -41.01 25.22 -51.17
N ASN A 113 -39.79 24.77 -51.52
CA ASN A 113 -39.49 23.36 -51.77
C ASN A 113 -39.73 22.49 -50.52
N ALA A 114 -40.81 21.70 -50.56
CA ALA A 114 -41.25 20.90 -49.42
C ALA A 114 -40.24 19.80 -49.03
N ALA A 115 -39.57 19.19 -50.00
CA ALA A 115 -38.58 18.14 -49.76
C ALA A 115 -37.34 18.68 -49.03
N ALA A 116 -36.86 19.86 -49.41
CA ALA A 116 -35.73 20.50 -48.76
C ALA A 116 -36.06 21.02 -47.35
N ARG A 117 -37.25 21.59 -47.16
CA ARG A 117 -37.73 21.98 -45.82
C ARG A 117 -37.85 20.80 -44.87
N THR A 118 -38.44 19.69 -45.34
CA THR A 118 -38.58 18.46 -44.55
C THR A 118 -37.22 17.82 -44.26
N GLY A 119 -36.26 17.95 -45.19
CA GLY A 119 -34.89 17.47 -45.00
C GLY A 119 -34.12 18.20 -43.89
N LEU A 120 -34.37 19.51 -43.71
CA LEU A 120 -33.71 20.35 -42.70
C LEU A 120 -34.44 20.40 -41.35
N THR A 121 -35.67 19.91 -41.25
CA THR A 121 -36.31 19.74 -39.94
C THR A 121 -35.63 18.59 -39.21
N PRO A 122 -34.95 18.82 -38.07
CA PRO A 122 -34.35 17.75 -37.30
C PRO A 122 -35.46 16.91 -36.70
N ASP A 123 -35.81 15.81 -37.38
CA ASP A 123 -36.79 14.87 -36.86
C ASP A 123 -36.15 14.11 -35.68
N GLU A 124 -36.43 14.58 -34.45
CA GLU A 124 -35.92 14.04 -33.17
C GLU A 124 -36.16 12.53 -33.02
N ARG A 125 -37.07 11.94 -33.82
CA ARG A 125 -37.39 10.50 -33.81
C ARG A 125 -36.42 9.63 -34.59
N VAL A 126 -35.58 10.20 -35.47
CA VAL A 126 -34.67 9.43 -36.32
C VAL A 126 -33.30 9.21 -35.65
N PHE A 127 -32.93 10.07 -34.69
CA PHE A 127 -31.68 9.92 -33.93
C PHE A 127 -31.61 8.64 -33.06
N PRO A 128 -32.67 8.27 -32.29
CA PRO A 128 -32.68 7.06 -31.47
C PRO A 128 -32.58 5.78 -32.28
N ALA A 129 -33.28 5.70 -33.43
CA ALA A 129 -33.25 4.54 -34.31
C ALA A 129 -31.86 4.33 -34.94
N ARG A 130 -31.23 5.41 -35.40
CA ARG A 130 -29.84 5.37 -35.93
C ARG A 130 -28.82 4.99 -34.86
N ALA A 131 -29.04 5.37 -33.60
CA ALA A 131 -28.18 4.98 -32.49
C ALA A 131 -28.35 3.50 -32.13
N ALA A 132 -29.59 2.99 -32.14
CA ALA A 132 -29.88 1.58 -31.91
C ALA A 132 -29.28 0.69 -33.01
N ASP A 133 -29.46 1.03 -34.29
CA ASP A 133 -28.90 0.25 -35.40
C ASP A 133 -27.37 0.23 -35.39
N ARG A 134 -26.73 1.37 -35.05
CA ARG A 134 -25.28 1.45 -34.88
C ARG A 134 -24.80 0.64 -33.67
N TRP A 135 -25.56 0.65 -32.59
CA TRP A 135 -25.27 -0.16 -31.40
C TRP A 135 -25.40 -1.66 -31.69
N ASP A 136 -26.45 -2.08 -32.39
CA ASP A 136 -26.67 -3.48 -32.77
C ASP A 136 -25.62 -3.96 -33.78
N ALA A 137 -25.22 -3.12 -34.73
CA ALA A 137 -24.10 -3.40 -35.63
C ALA A 137 -22.77 -3.49 -34.88
N PHE A 138 -22.51 -2.61 -33.91
CA PHE A 138 -21.33 -2.68 -33.05
C PHE A 138 -21.34 -3.93 -32.16
N TYR A 139 -22.48 -4.23 -31.52
CA TYR A 139 -22.66 -5.39 -30.67
C TYR A 139 -22.47 -6.68 -31.46
N SER A 140 -23.18 -6.85 -32.58
CA SER A 140 -23.09 -8.06 -33.41
C SER A 140 -21.71 -8.24 -34.05
N ARG A 141 -21.03 -7.16 -34.44
CA ARG A 141 -19.72 -7.23 -35.12
C ARG A 141 -18.55 -7.38 -34.17
N TRP A 142 -18.60 -6.75 -33.00
CA TRP A 142 -17.48 -6.70 -32.06
C TRP A 142 -17.78 -7.42 -30.75
N LEU A 143 -18.88 -7.06 -30.08
CA LEU A 143 -19.15 -7.50 -28.71
C LEU A 143 -19.61 -8.97 -28.64
N GLY A 144 -20.52 -9.39 -29.51
CA GLY A 144 -21.07 -10.74 -29.59
C GLY A 144 -19.99 -11.80 -29.84
N PRO A 145 -19.17 -11.66 -30.89
CA PRO A 145 -18.04 -12.56 -31.13
C PRO A 145 -17.07 -12.56 -29.94
N SER A 146 -16.74 -11.38 -29.40
CA SER A 146 -15.82 -11.25 -28.28
C SER A 146 -16.36 -11.91 -27.00
N TRP A 147 -17.67 -11.82 -26.73
CA TRP A 147 -18.31 -12.44 -25.57
C TRP A 147 -18.30 -13.96 -25.65
N ALA A 148 -18.49 -14.52 -26.85
CA ALA A 148 -18.40 -15.96 -27.10
C ALA A 148 -17.01 -16.53 -26.76
N PHE A 149 -15.94 -15.73 -26.84
CA PHE A 149 -14.59 -16.11 -26.40
C PHE A 149 -14.32 -15.75 -24.93
N LEU A 150 -14.79 -14.60 -24.48
CA LEU A 150 -14.49 -14.06 -23.15
C LEU A 150 -15.10 -14.93 -22.04
N VAL A 151 -16.35 -15.38 -22.19
CA VAL A 151 -17.02 -16.20 -21.17
C VAL A 151 -16.28 -17.52 -20.92
N PRO A 152 -15.96 -18.36 -21.92
CA PRO A 152 -15.18 -19.57 -21.69
C PRO A 152 -13.76 -19.25 -21.22
N ALA A 153 -13.14 -18.14 -21.67
CA ALA A 153 -11.84 -17.71 -21.14
C ALA A 153 -11.86 -17.50 -19.63
N LEU A 154 -12.84 -16.71 -19.18
CA LEU A 154 -13.02 -16.41 -17.76
C LEU A 154 -13.38 -17.67 -16.97
N GLY A 155 -14.16 -18.58 -17.55
CA GLY A 155 -14.46 -19.88 -16.98
C GLY A 155 -13.21 -20.73 -16.75
N VAL A 156 -12.37 -20.93 -17.77
CA VAL A 156 -11.11 -21.70 -17.66
C VAL A 156 -10.14 -21.02 -16.71
N LEU A 157 -10.00 -19.69 -16.80
CA LEU A 157 -9.16 -18.91 -15.89
C LEU A 157 -9.60 -19.10 -14.44
N ALA A 158 -10.91 -19.04 -14.16
CA ALA A 158 -11.44 -19.27 -12.82
C ALA A 158 -11.11 -20.68 -12.31
N VAL A 159 -11.26 -21.71 -13.14
CA VAL A 159 -10.87 -23.10 -12.79
C VAL A 159 -9.38 -23.18 -12.46
N LEU A 160 -8.50 -22.59 -13.27
CA LEU A 160 -7.05 -22.59 -13.03
C LEU A 160 -6.68 -21.84 -11.73
N LEU A 161 -7.37 -20.74 -11.42
CA LEU A 161 -7.19 -20.02 -10.16
C LEU A 161 -7.66 -20.84 -8.95
N VAL A 162 -8.74 -21.62 -9.07
CA VAL A 162 -9.19 -22.56 -8.04
C VAL A 162 -8.17 -23.69 -7.86
N LEU A 163 -7.62 -24.24 -8.94
CA LEU A 163 -6.56 -25.24 -8.87
C LEU A 163 -5.29 -24.68 -8.19
N ALA A 164 -4.88 -23.45 -8.50
CA ALA A 164 -3.75 -22.81 -7.84
C ALA A 164 -3.98 -22.66 -6.32
N ARG A 165 -5.22 -22.36 -5.92
CA ARG A 165 -5.60 -22.32 -4.50
C ARG A 165 -5.54 -23.70 -3.85
N LEU A 166 -6.07 -24.74 -4.49
CA LEU A 166 -6.03 -26.11 -3.97
C LEU A 166 -4.60 -26.66 -3.88
N LEU A 167 -3.71 -26.20 -4.76
CA LEU A 167 -2.29 -26.58 -4.78
C LEU A 167 -1.44 -25.81 -3.75
N THR A 168 -1.94 -24.69 -3.23
CA THR A 168 -1.21 -23.83 -2.27
C THR A 168 -0.72 -24.57 -1.02
N PRO A 169 -1.52 -25.42 -0.34
CA PRO A 169 -1.06 -26.16 0.86
C PRO A 169 0.06 -27.15 0.56
N VAL A 170 0.11 -27.69 -0.67
CA VAL A 170 1.14 -28.66 -1.10
C VAL A 170 2.45 -27.96 -1.40
N VAL A 171 2.38 -26.84 -2.12
CA VAL A 171 3.55 -26.11 -2.61
C VAL A 171 4.14 -25.18 -1.54
N ALA A 172 3.29 -24.64 -0.67
CA ALA A 172 3.69 -23.80 0.46
C ALA A 172 3.08 -24.38 1.74
N PRO A 173 3.63 -25.50 2.26
CA PRO A 173 3.13 -26.13 3.48
C PRO A 173 3.22 -25.17 4.67
N GLY A 174 2.46 -25.48 5.74
CA GLY A 174 2.37 -24.63 6.93
C GLY A 174 3.71 -24.21 7.52
N ALA A 175 4.70 -25.10 7.47
CA ALA A 175 6.06 -24.91 7.98
C ALA A 175 7.02 -24.19 7.01
N ALA A 176 6.61 -23.87 5.78
CA ALA A 176 7.52 -23.30 4.78
C ALA A 176 7.94 -21.86 5.12
N LEU A 177 9.22 -21.54 5.02
CA LEU A 177 9.68 -20.16 5.20
C LEU A 177 9.15 -19.26 4.06
N ALA A 178 8.69 -18.05 4.41
CA ALA A 178 8.22 -17.08 3.44
C ALA A 178 9.34 -16.66 2.51
N TRP A 179 9.03 -16.62 1.22
CA TRP A 179 9.95 -16.09 0.22
C TRP A 179 10.09 -14.58 0.39
N PRO A 180 11.27 -14.01 0.07
CA PRO A 180 11.45 -12.58 -0.07
C PRO A 180 10.36 -11.97 -0.96
N ASP A 181 9.86 -10.77 -0.61
CA ASP A 181 8.74 -10.14 -1.32
C ASP A 181 8.98 -10.03 -2.83
N GLY A 182 10.23 -9.77 -3.25
CA GLY A 182 10.59 -9.71 -4.66
C GLY A 182 10.39 -11.03 -5.40
N LEU A 183 10.89 -12.14 -4.84
CA LEU A 183 10.73 -13.48 -5.43
C LEU A 183 9.27 -13.92 -5.42
N ARG A 184 8.55 -13.66 -4.33
CA ARG A 184 7.11 -13.95 -4.23
C ARG A 184 6.31 -13.18 -5.27
N THR A 185 6.56 -11.89 -5.41
CA THR A 185 5.84 -11.00 -6.33
C THR A 185 6.15 -11.38 -7.78
N ALA A 186 7.40 -11.72 -8.08
CA ALA A 186 7.79 -12.25 -9.38
C ALA A 186 7.07 -13.57 -9.68
N ALA A 187 7.06 -14.54 -8.75
CA ALA A 187 6.34 -15.80 -8.92
C ALA A 187 4.84 -15.58 -9.18
N TRP A 188 4.20 -14.66 -8.44
CA TRP A 188 2.79 -14.35 -8.62
C TRP A 188 2.49 -13.78 -10.02
N TRP A 189 3.24 -12.77 -10.46
CA TRP A 189 3.03 -12.14 -11.77
C TRP A 189 3.40 -13.07 -12.93
N SER A 190 4.50 -13.82 -12.82
CA SER A 190 4.87 -14.83 -13.82
C SER A 190 3.82 -15.92 -13.90
N GLY A 191 3.32 -16.41 -12.76
CA GLY A 191 2.26 -17.40 -12.72
C GLY A 191 0.96 -16.91 -13.37
N LEU A 192 0.55 -15.66 -13.09
CA LEU A 192 -0.61 -15.04 -13.72
C LEU A 192 -0.44 -14.92 -15.24
N ALA A 193 0.73 -14.45 -15.69
CA ALA A 193 1.03 -14.31 -17.12
C ALA A 193 0.98 -15.65 -17.85
N LEU A 194 1.54 -16.71 -17.28
CA LEU A 194 1.53 -18.06 -17.86
C LEU A 194 0.11 -18.64 -17.92
N VAL A 195 -0.70 -18.46 -16.88
CA VAL A 195 -2.10 -18.91 -16.88
C VAL A 195 -2.92 -18.16 -17.93
N VAL A 196 -2.80 -16.83 -18.01
CA VAL A 196 -3.50 -16.03 -19.04
C VAL A 196 -3.06 -16.46 -20.44
N MET A 197 -1.76 -16.68 -20.65
CA MET A 197 -1.24 -17.18 -21.93
C MET A 197 -1.83 -18.55 -22.29
N ALA A 198 -1.88 -19.49 -21.34
CA ALA A 198 -2.45 -20.81 -21.58
C ALA A 198 -3.94 -20.75 -21.93
N VAL A 199 -4.70 -19.86 -21.28
CA VAL A 199 -6.13 -19.64 -21.57
C VAL A 199 -6.31 -19.06 -22.97
N VAL A 200 -5.60 -17.97 -23.31
CA VAL A 200 -5.70 -17.34 -24.64
C VAL A 200 -5.31 -18.32 -25.74
N ARG A 201 -4.24 -19.09 -25.53
CA ARG A 201 -3.79 -20.12 -26.48
C ARG A 201 -4.80 -21.26 -26.60
N GLY A 202 -5.34 -21.77 -25.49
CA GLY A 202 -6.33 -22.83 -25.51
C GLY A 202 -7.62 -22.43 -26.26
N ILE A 203 -8.07 -21.19 -26.10
CA ILE A 203 -9.23 -20.67 -26.82
C ILE A 203 -8.93 -20.48 -28.30
N ALA A 204 -7.74 -19.98 -28.64
CA ALA A 204 -7.32 -19.88 -30.04
C ALA A 204 -7.31 -21.26 -30.74
N LEU A 205 -6.99 -22.33 -29.99
CA LEU A 205 -7.07 -23.71 -30.50
C LEU A 205 -8.51 -24.25 -30.61
N LEU A 206 -9.43 -23.85 -29.72
CA LEU A 206 -10.83 -24.33 -29.71
C LEU A 206 -11.76 -23.56 -30.66
N GLY A 207 -11.57 -22.25 -30.76
CA GLY A 207 -12.60 -21.33 -31.21
C GLY A 207 -12.38 -20.76 -32.61
N TRP A 208 -11.26 -21.04 -33.27
CA TRP A 208 -11.04 -20.56 -34.62
C TRP A 208 -11.54 -21.60 -35.62
N PRO A 209 -12.62 -21.33 -36.39
CA PRO A 209 -13.10 -22.28 -37.38
C PRO A 209 -11.95 -22.62 -38.34
N PRO A 210 -11.75 -23.91 -38.69
CA PRO A 210 -10.76 -24.30 -39.68
C PRO A 210 -11.03 -23.52 -40.96
N ALA A 211 -9.98 -22.89 -41.50
CA ALA A 211 -10.01 -21.97 -42.62
C ALA A 211 -10.43 -22.65 -43.92
N ARG A 212 -11.72 -22.99 -44.06
CA ARG A 212 -12.34 -23.35 -45.34
C ARG A 212 -13.02 -22.17 -46.04
N ALA A 213 -13.03 -20.99 -45.43
CA ALA A 213 -13.59 -19.77 -46.02
C ALA A 213 -12.47 -18.77 -46.37
N ASP A 214 -12.07 -18.83 -47.64
CA ASP A 214 -11.56 -17.78 -48.52
C ASP A 214 -10.45 -16.82 -48.04
N GLY A 215 -9.23 -17.08 -48.56
CA GLY A 215 -8.30 -16.03 -49.01
C GLY A 215 -7.35 -15.40 -48.00
N ILE A 216 -7.64 -15.38 -46.70
CA ILE A 216 -6.69 -14.84 -45.71
C ILE A 216 -5.77 -15.96 -45.24
N GLY A 217 -4.63 -16.09 -45.93
CA GLY A 217 -3.62 -17.11 -45.73
C GLY A 217 -3.23 -17.33 -44.26
N GLN A 218 -3.06 -18.61 -43.91
CA GLN A 218 -2.68 -19.13 -42.60
C GLN A 218 -1.36 -18.50 -42.06
N GLU A 219 -0.57 -17.90 -42.95
CA GLU A 219 0.74 -17.28 -42.71
C GLU A 219 0.71 -16.02 -41.82
N TRP A 220 -0.40 -15.27 -41.80
CA TRP A 220 -0.50 -14.04 -41.00
C TRP A 220 -1.07 -14.26 -39.59
N ARG A 221 -1.67 -15.43 -39.32
CA ARG A 221 -2.47 -15.66 -38.10
C ARG A 221 -1.62 -16.05 -36.88
N THR A 222 -0.58 -16.85 -37.10
CA THR A 222 0.41 -17.21 -36.07
C THR A 222 1.26 -16.03 -35.59
N PRO A 223 1.79 -15.13 -36.44
CA PRO A 223 2.59 -13.99 -35.97
C PRO A 223 1.75 -12.92 -35.25
N VAL A 224 0.47 -12.72 -35.59
CA VAL A 224 -0.38 -11.72 -34.91
C VAL A 224 -0.81 -12.22 -33.53
N ALA A 225 -1.20 -13.49 -33.39
CA ALA A 225 -1.49 -14.07 -32.08
C ALA A 225 -0.23 -14.16 -31.21
N ALA A 226 0.91 -14.51 -31.80
CA ALA A 226 2.21 -14.47 -31.10
C ALA A 226 2.62 -13.05 -30.72
N GLY A 227 2.35 -12.05 -31.58
CA GLY A 227 2.64 -10.65 -31.34
C GLY A 227 1.77 -10.03 -30.24
N LEU A 228 0.48 -10.36 -30.20
CA LEU A 228 -0.41 -9.94 -29.10
C LEU A 228 -0.05 -10.62 -27.78
N ALA A 229 0.26 -11.92 -27.80
CA ALA A 229 0.75 -12.62 -26.62
C ALA A 229 2.10 -12.04 -26.13
N ALA A 230 3.01 -11.72 -27.05
CA ALA A 230 4.28 -11.06 -26.75
C ALA A 230 4.09 -9.64 -26.19
N LEU A 231 3.13 -8.87 -26.71
CA LEU A 231 2.80 -7.53 -26.21
C LEU A 231 2.19 -7.58 -24.81
N VAL A 232 1.28 -8.54 -24.55
CA VAL A 232 0.70 -8.76 -23.21
C VAL A 232 1.79 -9.23 -22.24
N LEU A 233 2.68 -10.13 -22.67
CA LEU A 233 3.83 -10.54 -21.87
C LEU A 233 4.77 -9.38 -21.59
N LEU A 234 5.09 -8.56 -22.59
CA LEU A 234 5.98 -7.41 -22.46
C LEU A 234 5.38 -6.35 -21.54
N THR A 235 4.08 -6.08 -21.62
CA THR A 235 3.41 -5.09 -20.75
C THR A 235 3.24 -5.58 -19.32
N VAL A 236 2.91 -6.86 -19.10
CA VAL A 236 2.88 -7.46 -17.75
C VAL A 236 4.28 -7.57 -17.16
N TRP A 237 5.28 -7.93 -17.97
CA TRP A 237 6.68 -8.01 -17.57
C TRP A 237 7.25 -6.62 -17.24
N LEU A 238 7.05 -5.62 -18.12
CA LEU A 238 7.44 -4.21 -17.88
C LEU A 238 6.70 -3.60 -16.69
N GLY A 239 5.42 -3.92 -16.47
CA GLY A 239 4.64 -3.44 -15.33
C GLY A 239 5.09 -4.06 -14.00
N ALA A 240 5.40 -5.35 -14.00
CA ALA A 240 5.99 -6.04 -12.85
C ALA A 240 7.40 -5.53 -12.57
N HIS A 241 8.24 -5.40 -13.62
CA HIS A 241 9.60 -4.87 -13.53
C HIS A 241 9.66 -3.39 -13.18
N ALA A 242 8.75 -2.53 -13.63
CA ALA A 242 8.78 -1.10 -13.27
C ALA A 242 8.53 -0.87 -11.77
N ARG A 243 7.73 -1.73 -11.12
CA ARG A 243 7.55 -1.70 -9.66
C ARG A 243 8.74 -2.30 -8.93
N THR A 244 9.23 -3.47 -9.33
CA THR A 244 10.42 -4.06 -8.70
C THR A 244 11.69 -3.24 -8.95
N LEU A 245 11.86 -2.60 -10.11
CA LEU A 245 13.01 -1.72 -10.42
C LEU A 245 12.95 -0.39 -9.65
N ARG A 246 11.76 0.11 -9.28
CA ARG A 246 11.65 1.26 -8.37
C ARG A 246 12.04 0.88 -6.94
N ASP A 247 11.56 -0.26 -6.43
CA ASP A 247 11.90 -0.76 -5.08
C ASP A 247 13.33 -1.34 -4.98
N LEU A 248 13.88 -1.85 -6.09
CA LEU A 248 15.27 -2.28 -6.20
C LEU A 248 16.17 -1.10 -6.53
N GLY A 249 15.68 0.00 -7.12
CA GLY A 249 16.46 1.22 -7.33
C GLY A 249 16.93 1.81 -6.00
N THR A 250 16.05 1.79 -5.00
CA THR A 250 16.32 2.22 -3.62
C THR A 250 17.09 1.17 -2.81
N ARG A 251 16.93 -0.14 -3.07
CA ARG A 251 17.63 -1.22 -2.34
C ARG A 251 18.95 -1.70 -2.96
N ALA A 252 19.15 -1.58 -4.28
CA ALA A 252 20.37 -2.02 -4.97
C ALA A 252 21.57 -1.09 -4.74
N GLN A 253 21.34 0.11 -4.19
CA GLN A 253 22.42 0.92 -3.61
C GLN A 253 23.03 0.28 -2.35
N ARG A 254 22.31 -0.62 -1.65
CA ARG A 254 22.76 -1.20 -0.37
C ARG A 254 23.53 -2.52 -0.47
N LEU A 255 23.52 -3.20 -1.62
CA LEU A 255 23.99 -4.60 -1.69
C LEU A 255 25.09 -4.89 -2.71
N GLU A 256 25.56 -3.90 -3.49
CA GLU A 256 26.52 -4.07 -4.61
C GLU A 256 26.22 -5.27 -5.56
N LEU A 257 25.03 -5.86 -5.49
CA LEU A 257 24.63 -6.93 -6.36
C LEU A 257 24.23 -6.29 -7.69
N PRO A 258 24.80 -6.75 -8.82
CA PRO A 258 24.43 -6.22 -10.12
C PRO A 258 22.92 -6.38 -10.29
N ARG A 259 22.23 -5.25 -10.51
CA ARG A 259 20.76 -5.07 -10.66
C ARG A 259 20.07 -6.11 -11.54
N ALA A 260 20.85 -6.83 -12.33
CA ALA A 260 20.46 -7.92 -13.19
C ALA A 260 20.04 -9.21 -12.44
N ALA A 261 20.74 -9.63 -11.38
CA ALA A 261 20.73 -11.03 -10.92
C ALA A 261 19.36 -11.55 -10.43
N ALA A 262 18.55 -10.73 -9.75
CA ALA A 262 17.24 -11.16 -9.23
C ALA A 262 16.16 -11.28 -10.33
N GLY A 263 16.23 -10.43 -11.36
CA GLY A 263 15.36 -10.53 -12.55
C GLY A 263 15.74 -11.74 -13.42
N TRP A 264 17.04 -12.01 -13.57
CA TRP A 264 17.54 -13.19 -14.26
C TRP A 264 17.13 -14.49 -13.57
N LEU A 265 17.08 -14.56 -12.23
CA LEU A 265 16.65 -15.78 -11.52
C LEU A 265 15.18 -16.14 -11.77
N GLY A 266 14.27 -15.17 -11.76
CA GLY A 266 12.85 -15.40 -12.06
C GLY A 266 12.61 -15.79 -13.53
N GLY A 267 13.33 -15.13 -14.44
CA GLY A 267 13.34 -15.48 -15.86
C GLY A 267 13.93 -16.88 -16.11
N ALA A 268 15.08 -17.19 -15.49
CA ALA A 268 15.77 -18.46 -15.60
C ALA A 268 14.93 -19.63 -15.05
N LEU A 269 14.25 -19.45 -13.91
CA LEU A 269 13.34 -20.47 -13.37
C LEU A 269 12.14 -20.72 -14.30
N SER A 270 11.61 -19.67 -14.92
CA SER A 270 10.50 -19.81 -15.89
C SER A 270 10.96 -20.51 -17.17
N VAL A 271 12.16 -20.17 -17.66
CA VAL A 271 12.80 -20.82 -18.83
C VAL A 271 13.16 -22.27 -18.53
N LEU A 272 13.74 -22.57 -17.37
CA LEU A 272 14.05 -23.94 -16.94
C LEU A 272 12.80 -24.79 -16.77
N GLY A 273 11.73 -24.23 -16.19
CA GLY A 273 10.44 -24.91 -16.10
C GLY A 273 9.84 -25.22 -17.47
N LEU A 274 9.90 -24.27 -18.41
CA LEU A 274 9.46 -24.48 -19.79
C LEU A 274 10.32 -25.53 -20.52
N LEU A 275 11.64 -25.49 -20.35
CA LEU A 275 12.57 -26.47 -20.92
C LEU A 275 12.33 -27.87 -20.35
N ALA A 276 12.02 -28.00 -19.05
CA ALA A 276 11.68 -29.27 -18.43
C ALA A 276 10.36 -29.84 -18.96
N VAL A 277 9.34 -29.00 -19.20
CA VAL A 277 8.07 -29.41 -19.83
C VAL A 277 8.31 -29.87 -21.27
N VAL A 278 9.11 -29.13 -22.04
CA VAL A 278 9.46 -29.49 -23.43
C VAL A 278 10.26 -30.80 -23.46
N ALA A 279 11.20 -30.99 -22.55
CA ALA A 279 12.00 -32.21 -22.43
C ALA A 279 11.14 -33.42 -22.02
N LEU A 280 10.25 -33.25 -21.04
CA LEU A 280 9.33 -34.30 -20.59
C LEU A 280 8.34 -34.70 -21.68
N GLY A 281 7.82 -33.73 -22.44
CA GLY A 281 6.96 -34.01 -23.58
C GLY A 281 7.68 -34.80 -24.68
N ARG A 282 8.94 -34.48 -24.98
CA ARG A 282 9.74 -35.22 -25.98
C ARG A 282 10.11 -36.63 -25.54
N ALA A 283 10.09 -36.90 -24.24
CA ALA A 283 10.33 -38.22 -23.69
C ALA A 283 9.09 -39.14 -23.72
N LEU A 284 7.92 -38.65 -24.15
CA LEU A 284 6.70 -39.43 -24.35
C LEU A 284 6.58 -39.82 -25.84
N PRO A 285 6.97 -41.05 -26.23
CA PRO A 285 7.15 -41.44 -27.64
C PRO A 285 5.86 -41.55 -28.47
N ASP A 286 4.66 -41.43 -27.88
CA ASP A 286 3.38 -41.73 -28.54
C ASP A 286 2.41 -40.54 -28.66
N VAL A 287 2.87 -39.29 -28.54
CA VAL A 287 1.99 -38.12 -28.71
C VAL A 287 1.93 -37.75 -30.20
N PRO A 288 0.77 -37.88 -30.88
CA PRO A 288 0.64 -37.46 -32.28
C PRO A 288 0.92 -35.95 -32.43
N ASP A 289 1.43 -35.53 -33.58
CA ASP A 289 1.85 -34.14 -33.84
C ASP A 289 0.74 -33.11 -33.54
N GLU A 290 -0.52 -33.49 -33.73
CA GLU A 290 -1.70 -32.68 -33.42
C GLU A 290 -1.94 -32.46 -31.92
N GLY A 291 -1.42 -33.35 -31.06
CA GLY A 291 -1.55 -33.29 -29.60
C GLY A 291 -0.52 -32.37 -28.93
N TRP A 292 0.61 -32.11 -29.59
CA TRP A 292 1.71 -31.33 -29.02
C TRP A 292 1.33 -29.91 -28.54
N PRO A 293 0.52 -29.13 -29.27
CA PRO A 293 0.10 -27.80 -28.82
C PRO A 293 -0.72 -27.83 -27.53
N TRP A 294 -1.49 -28.89 -27.31
CA TRP A 294 -2.30 -29.09 -26.10
C TRP A 294 -1.42 -29.45 -24.91
N VAL A 295 -0.46 -30.35 -25.09
CA VAL A 295 0.51 -30.73 -24.05
C VAL A 295 1.31 -29.52 -23.59
N LEU A 296 1.79 -28.69 -24.52
CA LEU A 296 2.49 -27.44 -24.19
C LEU A 296 1.60 -26.46 -23.42
N SER A 297 0.34 -26.29 -23.85
CA SER A 297 -0.59 -25.38 -23.18
C SER A 297 -0.93 -25.84 -21.77
N ALA A 298 -1.12 -27.15 -21.58
CA ALA A 298 -1.35 -27.76 -20.27
C ALA A 298 -0.12 -27.63 -19.37
N GLY A 299 1.09 -27.84 -19.89
CA GLY A 299 2.33 -27.67 -19.13
C GLY A 299 2.57 -26.22 -18.70
N VAL A 300 2.33 -25.25 -19.59
CA VAL A 300 2.39 -23.81 -19.27
C VAL A 300 1.34 -23.45 -18.21
N ALA A 301 0.11 -23.96 -18.34
CA ALA A 301 -0.93 -23.77 -17.33
C ALA A 301 -0.52 -24.34 -15.98
N ALA A 302 0.01 -25.57 -15.94
CA ALA A 302 0.44 -26.24 -14.71
C ALA A 302 1.57 -25.46 -14.01
N LEU A 303 2.58 -25.01 -14.77
CA LEU A 303 3.65 -24.17 -14.24
C LEU A 303 3.11 -22.83 -13.71
N GLY A 304 2.20 -22.19 -14.45
CA GLY A 304 1.55 -20.95 -14.04
C GLY A 304 0.74 -21.11 -12.75
N VAL A 305 -0.03 -22.20 -12.65
CA VAL A 305 -0.79 -22.60 -11.45
C VAL A 305 0.12 -22.84 -10.26
N ALA A 306 1.25 -23.54 -10.44
CA ALA A 306 2.23 -23.76 -9.39
C ALA A 306 2.87 -22.46 -8.90
N LEU A 307 3.30 -21.58 -9.81
CA LEU A 307 3.88 -20.28 -9.46
C LEU A 307 2.87 -19.35 -8.77
N LEU A 308 1.60 -19.36 -9.19
CA LEU A 308 0.53 -18.67 -8.48
C LEU A 308 0.32 -19.25 -7.08
N ALA A 309 0.36 -20.57 -6.93
CA ALA A 309 0.26 -21.24 -5.63
C ALA A 309 1.41 -20.83 -4.69
N VAL A 310 2.67 -20.82 -5.18
CA VAL A 310 3.84 -20.30 -4.43
C VAL A 310 3.61 -18.83 -4.03
N GLY A 311 3.34 -17.97 -5.02
CA GLY A 311 3.20 -16.53 -4.80
C GLY A 311 2.12 -16.19 -3.77
N ARG A 312 1.04 -16.97 -3.74
CA ARG A 312 -0.06 -16.82 -2.77
C ARG A 312 0.29 -17.41 -1.40
N GLY A 313 0.83 -18.63 -1.36
CA GLY A 313 1.10 -19.35 -0.11
C GLY A 313 2.20 -18.75 0.77
N HIS A 314 3.11 -17.98 0.18
CA HIS A 314 4.16 -17.24 0.88
C HIS A 314 3.79 -15.76 1.15
N ALA A 315 2.57 -15.31 0.86
CA ALA A 315 2.17 -13.95 1.16
C ALA A 315 1.98 -13.71 2.68
N LEU A 316 2.37 -12.54 3.16
CA LEU A 316 2.00 -12.07 4.49
C LEU A 316 0.66 -11.35 4.38
N ARG A 317 -0.43 -12.12 4.47
CA ARG A 317 -1.77 -11.57 4.66
C ARG A 317 -2.47 -12.39 5.72
N LEU A 318 -3.06 -11.72 6.69
CA LEU A 318 -3.66 -12.29 7.87
C LEU A 318 -5.12 -11.84 8.00
N HIS A 319 -5.98 -12.82 8.20
CA HIS A 319 -7.35 -12.61 8.64
C HIS A 319 -7.51 -12.96 10.10
N VAL A 320 -8.09 -12.05 10.87
CA VAL A 320 -8.39 -12.26 12.28
C VAL A 320 -9.90 -12.24 12.48
N ALA A 321 -10.40 -13.19 13.25
CA ALA A 321 -11.79 -13.26 13.66
C ALA A 321 -11.87 -13.61 15.14
N VAL A 322 -12.53 -12.78 15.93
CA VAL A 322 -12.80 -13.04 17.35
C VAL A 322 -14.28 -13.42 17.49
N ARG A 323 -14.55 -14.46 18.27
CA ARG A 323 -15.89 -14.97 18.56
C ARG A 323 -16.10 -14.99 20.07
N ALA A 324 -17.26 -14.51 20.51
CA ALA A 324 -17.72 -14.64 21.88
C ALA A 324 -18.89 -15.64 21.86
N GLY A 325 -18.65 -16.87 22.31
CA GLY A 325 -19.57 -17.99 22.07
C GLY A 325 -19.88 -18.20 20.59
N ASN A 326 -21.17 -18.24 20.22
CA ASN A 326 -21.59 -18.48 18.84
C ASN A 326 -21.56 -17.23 17.94
N ALA A 327 -21.42 -16.03 18.50
CA ALA A 327 -21.48 -14.77 17.78
C ALA A 327 -20.10 -14.23 17.43
N ALA A 328 -20.02 -13.48 16.32
CA ALA A 328 -18.81 -12.73 15.97
C ALA A 328 -18.69 -11.50 16.88
N ASP A 329 -17.52 -11.29 17.48
CA ASP A 329 -17.20 -10.11 18.28
C ASP A 329 -16.38 -9.13 17.43
N ALA A 330 -17.06 -8.12 16.90
CA ALA A 330 -16.43 -7.08 16.10
C ALA A 330 -15.49 -6.20 16.94
N ALA A 331 -15.81 -5.97 18.22
CA ALA A 331 -15.00 -5.13 19.10
C ALA A 331 -13.68 -5.85 19.45
N GLY A 332 -13.76 -7.11 19.88
CA GLY A 332 -12.58 -7.95 20.10
C GLY A 332 -11.73 -8.10 18.83
N THR A 333 -12.37 -8.31 17.67
CA THR A 333 -11.65 -8.39 16.38
C THR A 333 -10.88 -7.11 16.07
N SER A 334 -11.52 -5.94 16.24
CA SER A 334 -10.86 -4.65 16.02
C SER A 334 -9.70 -4.41 16.99
N TYR A 335 -9.86 -4.83 18.25
CA TYR A 335 -8.83 -4.68 19.28
C TYR A 335 -7.62 -5.58 18.99
N VAL A 336 -7.82 -6.86 18.65
CA VAL A 336 -6.71 -7.76 18.30
C VAL A 336 -6.00 -7.28 17.03
N LEU A 337 -6.74 -6.76 16.04
CA LEU A 337 -6.14 -6.24 14.82
C LEU A 337 -5.29 -5.00 15.09
N ALA A 338 -5.82 -4.04 15.86
CA ALA A 338 -5.08 -2.87 16.30
C ALA A 338 -3.84 -3.28 17.10
N ARG A 339 -3.98 -4.26 18.01
CA ARG A 339 -2.84 -4.71 18.81
C ARG A 339 -1.79 -5.46 18.01
N LEU A 340 -2.19 -6.22 16.99
CA LEU A 340 -1.27 -6.82 16.04
C LEU A 340 -0.55 -5.77 15.19
N GLN A 341 -1.24 -4.69 14.82
CA GLN A 341 -0.63 -3.56 14.15
C GLN A 341 0.38 -2.89 15.08
N ASP A 342 0.02 -2.57 16.33
CA ASP A 342 0.95 -2.02 17.31
C ASP A 342 2.18 -2.93 17.46
N LEU A 343 1.98 -4.24 17.65
CA LEU A 343 3.08 -5.19 17.84
C LEU A 343 3.83 -5.55 16.55
N GLY A 344 3.36 -5.14 15.38
CA GLY A 344 3.96 -5.51 14.10
C GLY A 344 4.50 -4.34 13.29
N THR A 345 4.10 -3.12 13.64
CA THR A 345 4.44 -1.89 12.91
C THR A 345 4.96 -0.76 13.78
N SER A 346 4.84 -0.85 15.11
CA SER A 346 5.29 0.25 15.94
C SER A 346 6.80 0.43 15.79
N PRO A 347 7.27 1.66 15.58
CA PRO A 347 8.68 1.93 15.67
C PRO A 347 9.18 1.61 17.09
N PRO A 348 10.49 1.42 17.27
CA PRO A 348 11.06 1.17 18.59
C PRO A 348 10.65 2.27 19.60
N GLU A 349 9.81 1.92 20.58
CA GLU A 349 9.34 2.86 21.61
C GLU A 349 10.13 2.73 22.92
N GLY A 350 10.24 3.85 23.64
CA GLY A 350 10.90 3.94 24.94
C GLY A 350 12.43 4.03 24.86
N LEU A 351 12.99 5.17 25.29
CA LEU A 351 14.44 5.43 25.22
C LEU A 351 15.27 4.59 26.22
N LYS A 352 14.72 4.35 27.42
CA LYS A 352 15.42 3.62 28.51
C LYS A 352 15.04 2.13 28.52
N ALA A 353 13.75 1.81 28.49
CA ALA A 353 13.25 0.44 28.48
C ALA A 353 12.34 0.22 27.25
N PRO A 354 12.43 -0.94 26.57
CA PRO A 354 11.55 -1.26 25.47
C PRO A 354 10.11 -1.34 26.00
N GLN A 355 9.21 -0.58 25.38
CA GLN A 355 7.80 -0.54 25.76
C GLN A 355 6.94 -1.57 25.00
N GLN A 356 7.41 -1.99 23.83
CA GLN A 356 6.74 -2.96 22.97
C GLN A 356 7.80 -3.82 22.26
N VAL A 357 7.34 -4.69 21.34
CA VAL A 357 8.23 -5.37 20.42
C VAL A 357 8.73 -4.40 19.34
N ASP A 358 9.97 -4.56 18.89
CA ASP A 358 10.60 -3.68 17.88
C ASP A 358 10.37 -4.22 16.45
N VAL A 359 9.15 -4.67 16.15
CA VAL A 359 8.77 -5.20 14.83
C VAL A 359 8.21 -4.05 13.98
N VAL A 360 8.83 -3.77 12.83
CA VAL A 360 8.44 -2.66 11.94
C VAL A 360 7.89 -3.16 10.58
N ASP A 361 7.90 -4.47 10.35
CA ASP A 361 7.75 -5.08 9.02
C ASP A 361 6.37 -5.72 8.74
N LEU A 362 5.35 -5.49 9.58
CA LEU A 362 3.99 -5.99 9.32
C LEU A 362 3.14 -4.94 8.58
N PRO A 363 3.14 -4.84 7.25
CA PRO A 363 2.41 -3.79 6.54
C PRO A 363 0.93 -3.76 6.95
N ALA A 364 0.38 -2.57 7.19
CA ALA A 364 -1.02 -2.41 7.60
C ALA A 364 -1.98 -3.05 6.59
N GLU A 365 -1.61 -3.11 5.30
CA GLU A 365 -2.38 -3.75 4.24
C GLU A 365 -2.42 -5.29 4.33
N ALA A 366 -1.52 -5.90 5.11
CA ALA A 366 -1.53 -7.33 5.39
C ALA A 366 -2.62 -7.73 6.38
N LEU A 367 -3.14 -6.77 7.17
CA LEU A 367 -4.12 -6.99 8.22
C LEU A 367 -5.53 -6.70 7.70
N LYS A 368 -6.41 -7.72 7.70
CA LYS A 368 -7.82 -7.55 7.29
C LYS A 368 -8.76 -8.25 8.26
N GLY A 369 -9.66 -7.49 8.88
CA GLY A 369 -10.79 -8.06 9.63
C GLY A 369 -11.84 -8.70 8.71
N LEU A 370 -12.59 -9.69 9.21
CA LEU A 370 -13.78 -10.17 8.52
C LEU A 370 -14.92 -9.14 8.67
N PRO A 371 -15.67 -8.84 7.60
CA PRO A 371 -16.88 -8.01 7.73
C PRO A 371 -17.89 -8.73 8.63
N ALA A 372 -18.29 -8.07 9.71
CA ALA A 372 -19.29 -8.60 10.65
C ALA A 372 -20.70 -8.39 10.08
N GLY A 373 -21.52 -9.46 10.06
CA GLY A 373 -22.94 -9.40 9.67
C GLY A 373 -23.38 -10.60 8.82
N LYS A 374 -24.62 -11.08 9.05
CA LYS A 374 -25.19 -12.29 8.40
C LYS A 374 -25.21 -12.22 6.86
N VAL A 375 -25.47 -11.04 6.30
CA VAL A 375 -25.52 -10.80 4.84
C VAL A 375 -24.11 -10.74 4.23
N ALA A 376 -23.15 -10.17 4.96
CA ALA A 376 -21.75 -10.13 4.54
C ALA A 376 -21.09 -11.52 4.59
N THR A 377 -21.48 -12.39 5.53
CA THR A 377 -20.97 -13.78 5.59
C THR A 377 -21.49 -14.63 4.42
N PHE A 378 -22.75 -14.42 4.01
CA PHE A 378 -23.33 -15.10 2.85
C PHE A 378 -22.67 -14.65 1.54
N LEU A 379 -22.50 -13.34 1.33
CA LEU A 379 -21.79 -12.82 0.16
C LEU A 379 -20.29 -13.17 0.16
N ALA A 380 -19.63 -13.21 1.32
CA ALA A 380 -18.24 -13.65 1.44
C ALA A 380 -18.05 -15.15 1.15
N SER A 381 -19.08 -15.98 1.34
CA SER A 381 -19.03 -17.40 1.00
C SER A 381 -19.00 -17.65 -0.50
N ALA A 382 -19.78 -16.88 -1.28
CA ALA A 382 -19.77 -16.91 -2.74
C ALA A 382 -18.55 -16.16 -3.34
N ALA A 383 -18.22 -14.99 -2.79
CA ALA A 383 -17.04 -14.21 -3.20
C ALA A 383 -15.72 -14.89 -2.78
N GLY A 384 -15.76 -15.78 -1.79
CA GLY A 384 -14.60 -16.51 -1.29
C GLY A 384 -13.90 -17.36 -2.33
N LEU A 385 -14.59 -17.79 -3.41
CA LEU A 385 -14.00 -18.51 -4.55
C LEU A 385 -13.10 -17.63 -5.41
N VAL A 386 -13.41 -16.33 -5.53
CA VAL A 386 -12.69 -15.36 -6.37
C VAL A 386 -11.76 -14.47 -5.55
N GLN A 387 -12.06 -14.25 -4.27
CA GLN A 387 -11.23 -13.44 -3.39
C GLN A 387 -9.83 -14.06 -3.21
N PRO A 388 -8.78 -13.21 -3.16
CA PRO A 388 -7.43 -13.68 -2.90
C PRO A 388 -7.39 -14.40 -1.55
N SER A 389 -7.23 -15.73 -1.61
CA SER A 389 -7.02 -16.62 -0.47
C SER A 389 -5.95 -16.02 0.43
N VAL A 390 -6.37 -15.64 1.63
CA VAL A 390 -5.45 -15.12 2.63
C VAL A 390 -4.77 -16.32 3.28
N PRO A 391 -3.44 -16.46 3.15
CA PRO A 391 -2.71 -17.62 3.62
C PRO A 391 -2.83 -17.78 5.13
N TRP A 392 -2.81 -16.70 5.91
CA TRP A 392 -2.93 -16.78 7.37
C TRP A 392 -4.34 -16.45 7.84
N ARG A 393 -4.91 -17.32 8.66
CA ARG A 393 -6.17 -17.04 9.36
C ARG A 393 -6.03 -17.40 10.82
N ALA A 394 -6.36 -16.46 11.70
CA ALA A 394 -6.45 -16.63 13.13
C ALA A 394 -7.91 -16.52 13.59
N THR A 395 -8.36 -17.51 14.36
CA THR A 395 -9.66 -17.49 15.02
C THR A 395 -9.44 -17.50 16.53
N VAL A 396 -10.00 -16.52 17.21
CA VAL A 396 -9.96 -16.39 18.67
C VAL A 396 -11.35 -16.66 19.20
N GLU A 397 -11.49 -17.63 20.09
CA GLU A 397 -12.73 -17.98 20.76
C GLU A 397 -12.62 -17.60 22.22
N ASP A 398 -13.42 -16.62 22.65
CA ASP A 398 -13.54 -16.18 24.04
C ASP A 398 -14.60 -17.02 24.76
N HIS A 399 -14.16 -17.74 25.80
CA HIS A 399 -14.99 -18.61 26.61
C HIS A 399 -15.42 -17.87 27.89
N ALA A 400 -16.66 -18.11 28.32
CA ALA A 400 -17.22 -17.44 29.50
C ALA A 400 -16.42 -17.71 30.79
N ASP A 401 -15.72 -18.84 30.87
CA ASP A 401 -14.94 -19.27 32.03
C ASP A 401 -13.57 -18.56 32.16
N GLY A 402 -13.31 -17.52 31.35
CA GLY A 402 -12.13 -16.66 31.50
C GLY A 402 -10.88 -17.11 30.74
N TRP A 403 -10.94 -18.19 29.98
CA TRP A 403 -9.88 -18.64 29.07
C TRP A 403 -10.23 -18.35 27.61
N MET A 404 -9.22 -18.16 26.77
CA MET A 404 -9.37 -17.91 25.34
C MET A 404 -8.65 -18.99 24.53
N THR A 405 -9.26 -19.44 23.43
CA THR A 405 -8.59 -20.34 22.48
C THR A 405 -8.20 -19.57 21.23
N VAL A 406 -6.93 -19.62 20.86
CA VAL A 406 -6.41 -18.99 19.65
C VAL A 406 -5.95 -20.08 18.70
N THR A 407 -6.61 -20.20 17.55
CA THR A 407 -6.24 -21.14 16.50
C THR A 407 -5.69 -20.36 15.32
N VAL A 408 -4.44 -20.64 14.94
CA VAL A 408 -3.77 -20.06 13.78
C VAL A 408 -3.64 -21.12 12.71
N THR A 409 -4.07 -20.76 11.51
CA THR A 409 -4.02 -21.61 10.32
C THR A 409 -3.22 -20.93 9.23
N ARG A 410 -2.47 -21.73 8.47
CA ARG A 410 -1.74 -21.29 7.28
C ARG A 410 -2.08 -22.18 6.10
N ASN A 411 -2.54 -21.58 5.00
CA ASN A 411 -2.96 -22.27 3.78
C ASN A 411 -3.97 -23.40 4.07
N GLY A 412 -4.86 -23.18 5.05
CA GLY A 412 -5.88 -24.15 5.47
C GLY A 412 -5.40 -25.24 6.45
N ALA A 413 -4.09 -25.37 6.69
CA ALA A 413 -3.56 -26.26 7.73
C ALA A 413 -3.49 -25.54 9.07
N VAL A 414 -3.88 -26.19 10.17
CA VAL A 414 -3.68 -25.67 11.52
C VAL A 414 -2.19 -25.72 11.84
N VAL A 415 -1.60 -24.56 12.12
CA VAL A 415 -0.18 -24.47 12.51
C VAL A 415 -0.03 -24.35 14.02
N ARG A 416 -0.99 -23.69 14.69
CA ARG A 416 -0.98 -23.56 16.15
C ARG A 416 -2.39 -23.51 16.72
N THR A 417 -2.56 -24.13 17.87
CA THR A 417 -3.66 -23.85 18.79
C THR A 417 -3.06 -23.53 20.15
N ALA A 418 -3.47 -22.43 20.78
CA ALA A 418 -3.00 -22.02 22.09
C ALA A 418 -4.18 -21.65 22.98
N ILE A 419 -4.07 -21.99 24.27
CA ILE A 419 -5.04 -21.61 25.29
C ILE A 419 -4.40 -20.48 26.10
N VAL A 420 -5.09 -19.34 26.13
CA VAL A 420 -4.73 -18.15 26.91
C VAL A 420 -5.51 -18.20 28.20
N ASP A 421 -4.81 -18.48 29.31
CA ASP A 421 -5.38 -18.43 30.64
C ASP A 421 -5.48 -16.97 31.12
N GLY A 422 -6.70 -16.54 31.43
CA GLY A 422 -7.01 -15.18 31.86
C GLY A 422 -6.49 -14.83 33.24
N GLU A 423 -6.40 -15.80 34.15
CA GLU A 423 -6.00 -15.57 35.54
C GLU A 423 -4.55 -15.06 35.61
N ARG A 424 -3.70 -15.51 34.68
CA ARG A 424 -2.28 -15.11 34.63
C ARG A 424 -2.07 -13.63 34.32
N PHE A 425 -3.01 -13.01 33.61
CA PHE A 425 -2.93 -11.61 33.18
C PHE A 425 -3.91 -10.71 33.92
N ARG A 426 -4.61 -11.24 34.92
CA ARG A 426 -5.55 -10.52 35.76
C ARG A 426 -4.80 -9.74 36.83
N LYS A 427 -5.18 -8.48 37.03
CA LYS A 427 -4.70 -7.70 38.18
C LYS A 427 -5.51 -8.16 39.41
N ASP A 428 -4.84 -8.41 40.54
CA ASP A 428 -5.54 -8.69 41.79
C ASP A 428 -6.52 -7.55 42.09
N PRO A 429 -7.79 -7.85 42.42
CA PRO A 429 -8.79 -6.81 42.63
C PRO A 429 -8.39 -5.96 43.84
N THR A 430 -8.21 -4.66 43.62
CA THR A 430 -8.04 -3.68 44.70
C THR A 430 -9.29 -3.75 45.60
N PRO A 431 -9.15 -3.81 46.95
CA PRO A 431 -10.28 -4.05 47.86
C PRO A 431 -11.43 -3.05 47.72
N GLU A 432 -11.16 -1.85 47.21
CA GLU A 432 -12.15 -0.79 46.98
C GLU A 432 -13.13 -1.09 45.82
N LYS A 433 -12.73 -1.92 44.85
CA LYS A 433 -13.56 -2.28 43.68
C LYS A 433 -14.42 -3.53 43.89
N ALA A 434 -14.11 -4.35 44.89
CA ALA A 434 -14.93 -5.50 45.24
C ALA A 434 -16.28 -5.11 45.88
N ALA A 435 -16.40 -3.87 46.39
CA ALA A 435 -17.60 -3.37 47.05
C ALA A 435 -18.59 -2.63 46.12
N ALA A 436 -18.18 -2.25 44.90
CA ALA A 436 -19.02 -1.53 43.95
C ALA A 436 -19.51 -2.46 42.83
N GLY A 437 -20.54 -3.26 43.12
CA GLY A 437 -21.36 -3.87 42.09
C GLY A 437 -22.13 -2.77 41.35
N GLY A 438 -21.77 -2.47 40.11
CA GLY A 438 -22.37 -1.36 39.35
C GLY A 438 -22.33 -1.54 37.84
N ASP A 439 -23.54 -1.74 37.29
CA ASP A 439 -24.04 -1.51 35.93
C ASP A 439 -23.21 -1.90 34.69
N ALA A 440 -23.70 -2.96 34.04
CA ALA A 440 -23.24 -3.52 32.78
C ALA A 440 -23.78 -2.79 31.52
N THR A 441 -23.95 -1.47 31.57
CA THR A 441 -24.44 -0.72 30.41
C THR A 441 -23.53 0.46 30.07
N ALA A 442 -22.92 0.36 28.88
CA ALA A 442 -22.11 1.35 28.16
C ALA A 442 -20.58 1.34 28.38
N ALA A 443 -19.87 0.47 27.65
CA ALA A 443 -18.52 0.80 27.17
C ALA A 443 -18.27 0.16 25.80
N LYS A 444 -18.00 0.98 24.78
CA LYS A 444 -17.47 0.57 23.46
C LYS A 444 -16.03 0.02 23.54
N THR A 445 -15.52 -0.29 24.73
CA THR A 445 -14.13 -0.69 24.95
C THR A 445 -14.09 -1.84 25.94
N PRO A 446 -13.40 -2.95 25.61
CA PRO A 446 -13.33 -4.13 26.49
C PRO A 446 -12.82 -3.77 27.89
N PRO A 447 -13.31 -4.40 28.98
CA PRO A 447 -12.76 -4.23 30.32
C PRO A 447 -11.25 -4.56 30.38
N PRO A 448 -10.47 -3.95 31.29
CA PRO A 448 -9.00 -4.04 31.30
C PRO A 448 -8.46 -5.48 31.32
N ASP A 449 -9.10 -6.40 32.04
CA ASP A 449 -8.68 -7.81 32.05
C ASP A 449 -8.89 -8.47 30.68
N SER A 450 -9.99 -8.17 29.99
CA SER A 450 -10.22 -8.68 28.63
C SER A 450 -9.23 -8.11 27.61
N ARG A 451 -8.75 -6.86 27.79
CA ARG A 451 -7.69 -6.26 26.96
C ARG A 451 -6.37 -6.98 27.08
N ASN A 452 -5.98 -7.37 28.30
CA ASN A 452 -4.73 -8.12 28.52
C ASN A 452 -4.80 -9.49 27.86
N ARG A 453 -5.93 -10.19 27.97
CA ARG A 453 -6.11 -11.48 27.31
C ARG A 453 -6.13 -11.36 25.78
N LEU A 454 -6.78 -10.33 25.22
CA LEU A 454 -6.77 -10.09 23.77
C LEU A 454 -5.36 -9.68 23.28
N THR A 455 -4.58 -8.99 24.11
CA THR A 455 -3.15 -8.72 23.84
C THR A 455 -2.34 -10.01 23.81
N ALA A 456 -2.61 -10.96 24.71
CA ALA A 456 -2.01 -12.29 24.65
C ALA A 456 -2.41 -13.06 23.39
N ALA A 457 -3.66 -12.94 22.93
CA ALA A 457 -4.09 -13.51 21.67
C ALA A 457 -3.34 -12.92 20.47
N ALA A 458 -3.12 -11.59 20.45
CA ALA A 458 -2.28 -10.94 19.44
C ALA A 458 -0.83 -11.47 19.48
N ALA A 459 -0.25 -11.66 20.68
CA ALA A 459 1.10 -12.22 20.82
C ALA A 459 1.21 -13.66 20.31
N VAL A 460 0.20 -14.52 20.52
CA VAL A 460 0.13 -15.86 19.91
C VAL A 460 0.18 -15.75 18.40
N ILE A 461 -0.65 -14.90 17.80
CA ILE A 461 -0.72 -14.76 16.35
C ILE A 461 0.61 -14.23 15.79
N LEU A 462 1.19 -13.20 16.40
CA LEU A 462 2.44 -12.59 15.95
C LEU A 462 3.61 -13.58 15.99
N THR A 463 3.79 -14.28 17.12
CA THR A 463 4.90 -15.24 17.27
C THR A 463 4.81 -16.39 16.28
N GLU A 464 3.60 -16.91 16.01
CA GLU A 464 3.40 -17.98 15.02
C GLU A 464 3.60 -17.51 13.57
N VAL A 465 3.12 -16.31 13.24
CA VAL A 465 3.38 -15.71 11.93
C VAL A 465 4.87 -15.43 11.76
N ALA A 466 5.56 -15.00 12.81
CA ALA A 466 6.99 -14.71 12.77
C ALA A 466 7.84 -15.95 12.44
N VAL A 467 7.48 -17.15 12.91
CA VAL A 467 8.16 -18.41 12.53
C VAL A 467 8.19 -18.60 11.01
N GLY A 468 7.14 -18.19 10.31
CA GLY A 468 7.05 -18.27 8.86
C GLY A 468 7.72 -17.11 8.13
N HIS A 469 8.03 -15.99 8.80
CA HIS A 469 8.43 -14.73 8.17
C HIS A 469 9.69 -14.17 8.86
N PRO A 470 10.89 -14.45 8.33
CA PRO A 470 12.17 -14.12 8.98
C PRO A 470 12.37 -12.64 9.34
N ARG A 471 11.67 -11.72 8.68
CA ARG A 471 11.71 -10.28 9.02
C ARG A 471 11.00 -9.98 10.33
N LEU A 472 9.80 -10.54 10.53
CA LEU A 472 9.05 -10.40 11.78
C LEU A 472 9.79 -11.10 12.93
N GLU A 473 10.39 -12.26 12.68
CA GLU A 473 11.20 -12.98 13.67
C GLU A 473 12.38 -12.14 14.20
N ARG A 474 13.04 -11.36 13.34
CA ARG A 474 14.14 -10.47 13.75
C ARG A 474 13.67 -9.38 14.71
N GLY A 475 12.52 -8.77 14.47
CA GLY A 475 11.95 -7.73 15.34
C GLY A 475 11.47 -8.23 16.71
N LEU A 476 11.32 -9.56 16.88
CA LEU A 476 11.04 -10.18 18.17
C LEU A 476 12.29 -10.33 19.06
N CYS A 477 13.47 -9.97 18.55
CA CYS A 477 14.76 -10.03 19.27
C CYS A 477 14.96 -11.34 20.05
N GLY A 478 14.68 -12.48 19.40
CA GLY A 478 14.89 -13.81 19.95
C GLY A 478 13.72 -14.36 20.76
N ALA A 479 12.61 -13.62 20.93
CA ALA A 479 11.41 -14.15 21.57
C ALA A 479 10.75 -15.24 20.70
N THR A 480 10.52 -16.40 21.32
CA THR A 480 9.96 -17.62 20.73
C THR A 480 8.67 -18.06 21.42
N GLN A 481 8.44 -17.65 22.66
CA GLN A 481 7.24 -18.00 23.43
C GLN A 481 6.26 -16.82 23.50
N TRP A 482 5.03 -17.05 23.04
CA TRP A 482 3.97 -16.03 23.00
C TRP A 482 3.60 -15.48 24.38
N ASP A 483 3.67 -16.29 25.43
CA ASP A 483 3.31 -15.90 26.79
C ASP A 483 4.36 -14.97 27.41
N SER A 484 5.63 -15.13 27.04
CA SER A 484 6.69 -14.17 27.35
C SER A 484 6.46 -12.83 26.65
N VAL A 485 6.14 -12.85 25.34
CA VAL A 485 5.83 -11.63 24.58
C VAL A 485 4.62 -10.91 25.17
N ALA A 486 3.53 -11.64 25.44
CA ALA A 486 2.32 -11.10 26.04
C ALA A 486 2.62 -10.46 27.41
N ALA A 487 3.34 -11.18 28.29
CA ALA A 487 3.67 -10.68 29.63
C ALA A 487 4.59 -9.45 29.57
N HIS A 488 5.55 -9.42 28.65
CA HIS A 488 6.39 -8.25 28.43
C HIS A 488 5.54 -7.02 28.04
N VAL A 489 4.71 -7.17 27.01
CA VAL A 489 3.87 -6.09 26.47
C VAL A 489 2.87 -5.59 27.49
N VAL A 490 2.20 -6.48 28.23
CA VAL A 490 1.26 -6.08 29.29
C VAL A 490 1.99 -5.34 30.41
N ALA A 491 3.20 -5.77 30.77
CA ALA A 491 3.96 -5.19 31.86
C ALA A 491 4.60 -3.82 31.54
N THR A 492 4.62 -3.42 30.28
CA THR A 492 5.21 -2.17 29.78
C THR A 492 4.16 -1.14 29.32
N LEU A 493 2.88 -1.49 29.34
CA LEU A 493 1.79 -0.54 29.10
C LEU A 493 1.90 0.66 30.09
N PRO A 494 1.67 1.89 29.61
CA PRO A 494 1.69 3.08 30.47
C PRO A 494 0.58 2.96 31.52
N ALA A 495 0.97 3.08 32.79
CA ALA A 495 0.10 2.82 33.93
C ALA A 495 -0.44 4.10 34.57
N ASN A 496 -1.52 3.93 35.33
CA ASN A 496 -1.87 4.85 36.40
C ASN A 496 -0.90 4.60 37.56
N SER A 497 -0.41 5.66 38.19
CA SER A 497 0.75 5.70 39.11
C SER A 497 0.57 4.98 40.47
N SER A 498 -0.01 3.77 40.52
CA SER A 498 -0.20 3.02 41.78
C SER A 498 0.97 2.06 42.09
N PRO A 499 1.36 1.90 43.37
CA PRO A 499 2.41 0.95 43.78
C PRO A 499 2.06 -0.53 43.49
N GLU A 500 0.78 -0.92 43.66
CA GLU A 500 0.31 -2.27 43.37
C GLU A 500 0.45 -2.63 41.88
N ASP A 501 0.24 -1.66 40.99
CA ASP A 501 0.51 -1.84 39.55
C ASP A 501 1.98 -2.13 39.28
N GLU A 502 2.88 -1.65 40.12
CA GLU A 502 4.31 -1.74 39.91
C GLU A 502 4.89 -3.11 40.33
N GLU A 503 4.33 -3.70 41.40
CA GLU A 503 4.65 -5.08 41.77
C GLU A 503 4.11 -6.08 40.74
N PHE A 504 2.85 -5.91 40.31
CA PHE A 504 2.23 -6.75 39.27
C PHE A 504 3.06 -6.75 37.98
N ARG A 505 3.46 -5.56 37.52
CA ARG A 505 4.29 -5.42 36.31
C ARG A 505 5.68 -6.01 36.49
N ARG A 506 6.30 -5.89 37.68
CA ARG A 506 7.59 -6.57 37.98
C ARG A 506 7.45 -8.09 37.92
N ARG A 507 6.37 -8.64 38.50
CA ARG A 507 6.07 -10.08 38.48
C ARG A 507 5.88 -10.60 37.05
N LEU A 508 5.15 -9.88 36.21
CA LEU A 508 4.97 -10.23 34.79
C LEU A 508 6.28 -10.18 33.98
N GLN A 509 7.14 -9.18 34.21
CA GLN A 509 8.45 -9.14 33.53
C GLN A 509 9.37 -10.28 33.96
N ALA A 510 9.42 -10.59 35.26
CA ALA A 510 10.17 -11.74 35.76
C ALA A 510 9.67 -13.04 35.13
N PHE A 511 8.35 -13.21 35.06
CA PHE A 511 7.72 -14.34 34.35
C PHE A 511 8.11 -14.37 32.87
N ALA A 512 8.07 -13.24 32.16
CA ALA A 512 8.44 -13.16 30.74
C ALA A 512 9.88 -13.63 30.51
N VAL A 513 10.82 -13.19 31.35
CA VAL A 513 12.24 -13.58 31.29
C VAL A 513 12.45 -15.06 31.63
N GLN A 514 11.77 -15.56 32.66
CA GLN A 514 11.88 -16.96 33.05
C GLN A 514 11.29 -17.89 31.98
N ARG A 515 10.17 -17.49 31.40
CA ARG A 515 9.44 -18.28 30.42
C ARG A 515 10.16 -18.36 29.08
N ASP A 516 10.78 -17.25 28.67
CA ASP A 516 11.63 -17.20 27.50
C ASP A 516 12.92 -16.42 27.77
N PRO A 517 14.01 -17.11 28.15
CA PRO A 517 15.31 -16.48 28.39
C PRO A 517 15.92 -15.82 27.15
N ARG A 518 15.38 -16.10 25.96
CA ARG A 518 15.81 -15.53 24.67
C ARG A 518 15.07 -14.26 24.31
N ASN A 519 13.98 -13.92 25.00
CA ASN A 519 13.29 -12.65 24.81
C ASN A 519 14.16 -11.50 25.37
N ALA A 520 15.02 -10.96 24.50
CA ALA A 520 15.99 -9.94 24.86
C ALA A 520 15.31 -8.62 25.28
N LEU A 521 14.15 -8.31 24.69
CA LEU A 521 13.35 -7.13 25.04
C LEU A 521 12.80 -7.23 26.47
N ALA A 522 12.20 -8.36 26.82
CA ALA A 522 11.72 -8.61 28.18
C ALA A 522 12.85 -8.52 29.21
N ARG A 523 14.03 -9.06 28.87
CA ARG A 523 15.22 -9.01 29.74
C ARG A 523 15.73 -7.59 29.93
N ALA A 524 15.80 -6.79 28.86
CA ALA A 524 16.19 -5.39 28.97
C ALA A 524 15.20 -4.61 29.85
N ALA A 525 13.89 -4.77 29.61
CA ALA A 525 12.88 -4.11 30.44
C ALA A 525 12.95 -4.52 31.91
N TYR A 526 13.19 -5.81 32.19
CA TYR A 526 13.34 -6.33 33.55
C TYR A 526 14.60 -5.79 34.25
N VAL A 527 15.77 -5.83 33.58
CA VAL A 527 17.03 -5.29 34.13
C VAL A 527 16.91 -3.80 34.41
N GLN A 528 16.26 -3.04 33.53
CA GLN A 528 15.99 -1.61 33.77
C GLN A 528 15.13 -1.39 35.00
N ARG A 529 14.07 -2.19 35.16
CA ARG A 529 13.16 -2.08 36.31
C ARG A 529 13.83 -2.45 37.63
N LEU A 530 14.79 -3.39 37.63
CA LEU A 530 15.57 -3.72 38.82
C LEU A 530 16.48 -2.57 39.29
N GLY A 531 16.91 -1.69 38.38
CA GLY A 531 17.74 -0.53 38.72
C GLY A 531 16.96 0.71 39.14
N ALA A 532 15.65 0.77 38.92
CA ALA A 532 14.85 1.99 39.02
C ALA A 532 14.59 2.50 40.47
N GLY A 533 15.20 1.91 41.49
CA GLY A 533 14.96 2.27 42.90
C GLY A 533 16.20 2.40 43.78
N ASP A 534 17.40 2.16 43.26
CA ASP A 534 18.65 2.23 44.03
C ASP A 534 19.51 3.38 43.50
N GLY A 535 19.33 4.56 44.08
CA GLY A 535 19.98 5.81 43.65
C GLY A 535 21.36 6.06 44.26
N GLY A 536 21.95 5.07 44.93
CA GLY A 536 23.30 5.16 45.48
C GLY A 536 24.39 4.82 44.46
N LEU A 537 25.64 5.19 44.77
CA LEU A 537 26.83 4.86 43.95
C LEU A 537 26.89 3.36 43.60
N ASP A 538 26.71 2.48 44.59
CA ASP A 538 26.74 1.03 44.39
C ASP A 538 25.57 0.54 43.53
N GLY A 539 24.39 1.15 43.67
CA GLY A 539 23.22 0.90 42.84
C GLY A 539 23.47 1.23 41.36
N PHE A 540 24.07 2.40 41.08
CA PHE A 540 24.45 2.81 39.73
C PHE A 540 25.51 1.88 39.12
N ARG A 541 26.57 1.53 39.87
CA ARG A 541 27.61 0.58 39.43
C ARG A 541 27.01 -0.80 39.12
N ALA A 542 26.16 -1.31 40.01
CA ALA A 542 25.49 -2.59 39.83
C ALA A 542 24.58 -2.57 38.59
N GLN A 543 23.85 -1.47 38.37
CA GLN A 543 23.00 -1.31 37.20
C GLN A 543 23.79 -1.28 35.90
N ALA A 544 24.87 -0.49 35.85
CA ALA A 544 25.71 -0.38 34.67
C ALA A 544 26.31 -1.74 34.28
N ARG A 545 26.87 -2.48 35.24
CA ARG A 545 27.42 -3.84 35.02
C ARG A 545 26.36 -4.82 34.52
N ARG A 546 25.14 -4.80 35.10
CA ARG A 546 24.02 -5.65 34.65
C ARG A 546 23.63 -5.35 33.20
N LEU A 547 23.64 -4.09 32.78
CA LEU A 547 23.34 -3.70 31.40
C LEU A 547 24.46 -4.09 30.43
N GLU A 548 25.73 -3.95 30.81
CA GLU A 548 26.87 -4.42 30.01
C GLU A 548 26.87 -5.94 29.82
N ASP A 549 26.59 -6.69 30.89
CA ASP A 549 26.47 -8.14 30.81
C ASP A 549 25.27 -8.56 29.96
N LEU A 550 24.15 -7.83 30.05
CA LEU A 550 23.02 -8.04 29.15
C LEU A 550 23.43 -7.78 27.69
N LEU A 551 24.17 -6.71 27.39
CA LEU A 551 24.65 -6.41 26.04
C LEU A 551 25.49 -7.56 25.47
N LYS A 552 26.39 -8.16 26.26
CA LYS A 552 27.18 -9.33 25.85
C LYS A 552 26.27 -10.50 25.47
N VAL A 553 25.22 -10.76 26.26
CA VAL A 553 24.26 -11.83 25.97
C VAL A 553 23.45 -11.54 24.71
N VAL A 554 23.02 -10.29 24.51
CA VAL A 554 22.30 -9.87 23.30
C VAL A 554 23.18 -10.02 22.05
N GLU A 555 24.46 -9.63 22.10
CA GLU A 555 25.39 -9.83 20.99
C GLU A 555 25.62 -11.32 20.69
N TRP A 556 25.67 -12.16 21.72
CA TRP A 556 25.77 -13.61 21.53
C TRP A 556 24.52 -14.18 20.85
N GLN A 557 23.31 -13.81 21.33
CA GLN A 557 22.04 -14.24 20.73
C GLN A 557 21.89 -13.78 19.28
N ARG A 558 22.34 -12.56 18.98
CA ARG A 558 22.34 -12.00 17.63
C ARG A 558 23.21 -12.81 16.66
N ARG A 559 24.37 -13.30 17.11
CA ARG A 559 25.32 -14.03 16.27
C ARG A 559 24.88 -15.48 16.01
N ASP A 560 24.22 -16.15 16.95
CA ASP A 560 23.68 -17.51 16.78
C ASP A 560 22.15 -17.59 17.01
N PRO A 561 21.34 -17.06 16.08
CA PRO A 561 19.88 -17.09 16.22
C PRO A 561 19.29 -18.50 16.06
N PHE A 562 19.94 -19.39 15.29
CA PHE A 562 19.37 -20.67 14.84
C PHE A 562 19.98 -21.94 15.46
N ARG A 563 20.86 -21.83 16.46
CA ARG A 563 21.55 -23.00 17.07
C ARG A 563 22.33 -23.85 16.06
N VAL A 564 22.95 -23.24 15.05
CA VAL A 564 23.75 -24.04 14.10
C VAL A 564 25.08 -24.43 14.73
N HIS A 565 25.53 -23.75 15.78
CA HIS A 565 26.83 -24.00 16.40
C HIS A 565 26.66 -24.48 17.83
N GLY A 566 26.58 -25.81 17.98
CA GLY A 566 26.77 -26.44 19.28
C GLY A 566 28.14 -26.07 19.84
N SER A 567 28.13 -25.45 21.02
CA SER A 567 29.17 -25.03 21.98
C SER A 567 30.63 -25.55 21.93
N THR A 568 31.22 -25.96 20.81
CA THR A 568 32.53 -26.63 20.82
C THR A 568 33.71 -25.68 20.61
N ASN A 569 33.54 -24.54 19.95
CA ASN A 569 34.60 -23.53 19.82
C ASN A 569 34.06 -22.18 20.26
N GLY A 570 34.55 -21.65 21.39
CA GLY A 570 34.10 -20.39 22.01
C GLY A 570 34.27 -19.11 21.18
N ALA A 571 34.46 -19.22 19.87
CA ALA A 571 34.47 -18.11 18.93
C ALA A 571 33.05 -17.91 18.37
N PRO A 572 32.38 -16.78 18.67
CA PRO A 572 31.07 -16.50 18.11
C PRO A 572 31.17 -16.27 16.58
N PRO A 573 30.18 -16.71 15.79
CA PRO A 573 30.18 -16.54 14.34
C PRO A 573 30.18 -15.05 13.94
N PRO A 574 30.66 -14.71 12.73
CA PRO A 574 30.69 -13.32 12.26
C PRO A 574 29.27 -12.74 12.25
N ALA A 575 29.14 -11.51 12.77
CA ALA A 575 27.88 -10.79 12.78
C ALA A 575 27.34 -10.65 11.35
N ARG A 576 26.06 -11.00 11.12
CA ARG A 576 25.39 -10.64 9.88
C ARG A 576 25.33 -9.12 9.80
N THR A 577 25.66 -8.58 8.64
CA THR A 577 25.66 -7.14 8.35
C THR A 577 24.25 -6.53 8.37
N ASP A 578 23.20 -7.35 8.35
CA ASP A 578 21.81 -6.96 8.11
C ASP A 578 20.89 -7.15 9.35
N ASP A 579 21.42 -7.15 10.58
CA ASP A 579 20.64 -7.35 11.81
C ASP A 579 19.84 -6.10 12.23
N ASP A 580 18.89 -5.70 11.40
CA ASP A 580 18.07 -4.48 11.61
C ASP A 580 17.16 -4.56 12.86
N GLY A 581 16.77 -5.77 13.31
CA GLY A 581 15.85 -5.93 14.45
C GLY A 581 16.46 -5.77 15.85
N TYR A 582 17.77 -6.04 16.03
CA TYR A 582 18.44 -5.92 17.35
C TYR A 582 19.09 -4.55 17.57
N LEU A 583 19.24 -3.75 16.52
CA LEU A 583 19.91 -2.45 16.60
C LEU A 583 19.25 -1.51 17.61
N PRO A 584 17.91 -1.32 17.62
CA PRO A 584 17.27 -0.44 18.58
C PRO A 584 17.50 -0.88 20.03
N LEU A 585 17.39 -2.19 20.29
CA LEU A 585 17.65 -2.75 21.62
C LEU A 585 19.09 -2.50 22.08
N ARG A 586 20.09 -2.71 21.21
CA ARG A 586 21.51 -2.47 21.53
C ARG A 586 21.77 -1.00 21.84
N LEU A 587 21.16 -0.09 21.07
CA LEU A 587 21.24 1.34 21.34
C LEU A 587 20.65 1.70 22.70
N ARG A 588 19.47 1.17 23.07
CA ARG A 588 18.88 1.41 24.40
C ARG A 588 19.75 0.91 25.54
N ILE A 589 20.31 -0.30 25.42
CA ILE A 589 21.15 -0.90 26.46
C ILE A 589 22.45 -0.11 26.62
N THR A 590 23.12 0.26 25.51
CA THR A 590 24.37 1.04 25.54
C THR A 590 24.15 2.46 26.06
N HIS A 591 23.09 3.13 25.62
CA HIS A 591 22.64 4.41 26.17
C HIS A 591 22.46 4.32 27.69
N SER A 592 21.71 3.34 28.16
CA SER A 592 21.38 3.22 29.58
C SER A 592 22.57 2.81 30.44
N ALA A 593 23.49 2.00 29.91
CA ALA A 593 24.74 1.67 30.57
C ALA A 593 25.63 2.92 30.70
N ALA A 594 25.72 3.74 29.65
CA ALA A 594 26.45 5.01 29.68
C ALA A 594 25.87 5.98 30.70
N ALA A 595 24.54 6.13 30.74
CA ALA A 595 23.86 6.96 31.74
C ALA A 595 24.10 6.45 33.17
N ALA A 596 24.03 5.14 33.41
CA ALA A 596 24.29 4.55 34.72
C ALA A 596 25.74 4.78 35.20
N TRP A 597 26.73 4.62 34.31
CA TRP A 597 28.13 4.91 34.65
C TRP A 597 28.39 6.40 34.88
N LEU A 598 27.74 7.29 34.14
CA LEU A 598 27.83 8.74 34.40
C LEU A 598 27.27 9.10 35.77
N ASN A 599 26.12 8.53 36.15
CA ASN A 599 25.55 8.73 37.48
C ASN A 599 26.47 8.19 38.58
N ALA A 600 27.12 7.03 38.36
CA ALA A 600 28.13 6.51 39.28
C ALA A 600 29.34 7.46 39.39
N ALA A 601 29.92 7.89 38.27
CA ALA A 601 31.09 8.76 38.21
C ALA A 601 30.85 10.14 38.85
N ALA A 602 29.60 10.57 38.90
CA ALA A 602 29.18 11.85 39.45
C ALA A 602 28.62 11.75 40.87
N SER A 603 28.49 10.55 41.43
CA SER A 603 28.08 10.35 42.83
C SER A 603 29.22 10.72 43.78
N ASP A 604 28.87 11.14 45.00
CA ASP A 604 29.88 11.36 46.03
C ASP A 604 30.58 10.03 46.37
N GLY A 605 31.91 10.04 46.43
CA GLY A 605 32.73 8.84 46.65
C GLY A 605 33.05 8.06 45.37
N ALA A 606 32.74 8.60 44.18
CA ALA A 606 33.17 8.03 42.91
C ALA A 606 34.70 7.91 42.81
N GLU A 607 35.15 6.83 42.17
CA GLU A 607 36.55 6.57 41.90
C GLU A 607 36.93 6.99 40.46
N PRO A 608 38.20 7.27 40.16
CA PRO A 608 38.65 7.55 38.78
C PRO A 608 38.25 6.45 37.78
N ALA A 609 38.16 5.20 38.24
CA ALA A 609 37.72 4.07 37.45
C ALA A 609 36.26 4.21 36.96
N ASP A 610 35.37 4.85 37.73
CA ASP A 610 33.98 5.08 37.32
C ASP A 610 33.91 6.08 36.14
N LEU A 611 34.75 7.12 36.16
CA LEU A 611 34.83 8.09 35.07
C LEU A 611 35.41 7.48 33.78
N ASP A 612 36.40 6.58 33.90
CA ASP A 612 36.94 5.85 32.76
C ASP A 612 35.94 4.83 32.20
N ALA A 613 35.15 4.18 33.07
CA ALA A 613 34.04 3.32 32.65
C ALA A 613 32.96 4.13 31.92
N ALA A 614 32.55 5.29 32.45
CA ALA A 614 31.62 6.20 31.80
C ALA A 614 32.12 6.65 30.42
N ARG A 615 33.40 7.02 30.31
CA ARG A 615 34.02 7.37 29.02
C ARG A 615 33.95 6.22 28.02
N THR A 616 34.27 5.01 28.46
CA THR A 616 34.24 3.81 27.62
C THR A 616 32.82 3.51 27.15
N ALA A 617 31.83 3.60 28.03
CA ALA A 617 30.43 3.36 27.72
C ALA A 617 29.86 4.40 26.74
N VAL A 618 30.10 5.71 26.98
CA VAL A 618 29.70 6.79 26.07
C VAL A 618 30.35 6.61 24.69
N ALA A 619 31.65 6.32 24.64
CA ALA A 619 32.34 6.07 23.37
C ALA A 619 31.79 4.83 22.64
N SER A 620 31.40 3.79 23.37
CA SER A 620 30.77 2.60 22.79
C SER A 620 29.39 2.90 22.20
N PHE A 621 28.59 3.72 22.88
CA PHE A 621 27.30 4.17 22.36
C PHE A 621 27.48 5.02 21.08
N GLY A 622 28.43 5.95 21.07
CA GLY A 622 28.75 6.77 19.89
C GLY A 622 29.25 5.95 18.69
N ARG A 623 30.09 4.93 18.92
CA ARG A 623 30.50 3.99 17.86
C ARG A 623 29.31 3.23 17.25
N LEU A 624 28.35 2.81 18.09
CA LEU A 624 27.17 2.10 17.63
C LEU A 624 26.25 3.01 16.80
N LEU A 625 26.06 4.27 17.23
CA LEU A 625 25.33 5.28 16.47
C LEU A 625 26.01 5.58 15.12
N GLY A 626 27.33 5.78 15.12
CA GLY A 626 28.10 6.02 13.89
C GLY A 626 28.02 4.87 12.88
N ALA A 627 27.86 3.63 13.36
CA ALA A 627 27.68 2.46 12.51
C ALA A 627 26.30 2.39 11.82
N CYS A 628 25.31 3.19 12.25
CA CYS A 628 23.97 3.22 11.64
C CYS A 628 23.95 3.90 10.26
N GLY A 629 25.00 4.66 9.91
CA GLY A 629 25.12 5.35 8.62
C GLY A 629 24.19 6.56 8.46
N PRO A 630 24.37 7.37 7.39
CA PRO A 630 23.63 8.62 7.20
C PRO A 630 22.13 8.41 6.89
N GLU A 631 21.74 7.27 6.32
CA GLU A 631 20.33 6.97 6.02
C GLU A 631 19.49 6.66 7.28
N ALA A 632 20.12 6.16 8.35
CA ALA A 632 19.46 6.03 9.66
C ALA A 632 19.12 7.39 10.27
N GLY A 633 19.69 8.48 9.75
CA GLY A 633 19.27 9.83 10.06
C GLY A 633 17.83 10.15 9.65
N ALA A 634 17.11 9.29 8.91
CA ALA A 634 15.66 9.43 8.69
C ALA A 634 14.81 8.67 9.74
N ASP A 635 15.43 7.77 10.52
CA ASP A 635 14.77 7.06 11.61
C ASP A 635 14.67 7.99 12.83
N THR A 636 13.45 8.32 13.24
CA THR A 636 13.16 9.19 14.37
C THR A 636 13.81 8.66 15.66
N PHE A 637 13.89 7.33 15.83
CA PHE A 637 14.48 6.73 17.03
C PHE A 637 16.01 6.94 17.10
N VAL A 638 16.70 6.78 15.97
CA VAL A 638 18.16 7.00 15.89
C VAL A 638 18.49 8.48 16.03
N GLN A 639 17.66 9.38 15.47
CA GLN A 639 17.80 10.82 15.68
C GLN A 639 17.65 11.21 17.14
N GLU A 640 16.64 10.68 17.83
CA GLU A 640 16.43 10.91 19.27
C GLU A 640 17.63 10.44 20.09
N LEU A 641 18.13 9.22 19.86
CA LEU A 641 19.29 8.69 20.55
C LEU A 641 20.59 9.44 20.23
N SER A 642 20.75 9.95 19.01
CA SER A 642 21.88 10.79 18.63
C SER A 642 21.85 12.11 19.41
N SER A 643 20.67 12.71 19.55
CA SER A 643 20.50 13.89 20.41
C SER A 643 20.93 13.56 21.84
N VAL A 644 20.43 12.46 22.42
CA VAL A 644 20.79 12.02 23.77
C VAL A 644 22.29 11.73 23.93
N HIS A 645 22.94 11.20 22.89
CA HIS A 645 24.39 10.97 22.90
C HIS A 645 25.18 12.26 23.10
N ASP A 646 24.78 13.35 22.42
CA ASP A 646 25.40 14.66 22.60
C ASP A 646 25.26 15.16 24.04
N GLU A 647 24.11 14.89 24.68
CA GLU A 647 23.88 15.23 26.10
C GLU A 647 24.80 14.44 27.03
N LEU A 648 25.00 13.14 26.76
CA LEU A 648 25.93 12.31 27.53
C LEU A 648 27.39 12.74 27.35
N GLN A 649 27.78 13.23 26.16
CA GLN A 649 29.12 13.77 25.92
C GLN A 649 29.37 15.05 26.72
N VAL A 650 28.36 15.93 26.78
CA VAL A 650 28.41 17.12 27.62
C VAL A 650 28.55 16.71 29.09
N ALA A 651 27.70 15.83 29.60
CA ALA A 651 27.77 15.33 30.97
C ALA A 651 29.16 14.74 31.29
N LEU A 652 29.72 13.92 30.40
CA LEU A 652 31.06 13.36 30.55
C LEU A 652 32.16 14.44 30.59
N ALA A 653 32.00 15.51 29.81
CA ALA A 653 32.92 16.63 29.84
C ALA A 653 32.88 17.30 31.22
N VAL A 654 31.69 17.54 31.81
CA VAL A 654 31.50 18.16 33.16
C VAL A 654 32.30 17.48 34.24
N LEU A 655 32.38 16.16 34.17
CA LEU A 655 33.05 15.37 35.20
C LEU A 655 34.57 15.38 35.10
N ARG A 656 35.17 16.07 34.10
CA ARG A 656 36.64 16.16 33.94
C ARG A 656 37.19 17.41 34.63
N PRO A 657 38.02 17.26 35.68
CA PRO A 657 38.68 18.39 36.33
C PRO A 657 39.62 19.12 35.36
N GLY A 658 39.59 20.46 35.35
CA GLY A 658 40.67 21.29 34.76
C GLY A 658 40.68 21.47 33.23
N ARG A 659 39.70 20.96 32.48
CA ARG A 659 39.58 21.17 31.02
C ARG A 659 38.45 22.11 30.59
N TRP A 660 37.70 22.64 31.55
CA TRP A 660 36.44 23.36 31.30
C TRP A 660 36.58 24.81 30.84
N SER A 661 37.77 25.42 30.96
CA SER A 661 37.91 26.87 30.83
C SER A 661 38.28 27.40 29.44
N GLU A 662 38.75 26.59 28.50
CA GLU A 662 39.30 27.11 27.22
C GLU A 662 38.57 26.68 25.95
N GLU A 663 37.82 25.56 25.97
CA GLU A 663 37.26 24.98 24.74
C GLU A 663 35.76 25.22 24.51
N PHE A 664 35.06 25.99 25.36
CA PHE A 664 33.66 26.31 25.09
C PHE A 664 33.49 27.62 24.29
N PRO A 665 33.02 27.55 23.02
CA PRO A 665 32.82 28.73 22.20
C PRO A 665 31.57 29.48 22.66
N GLY A 666 31.65 30.80 22.74
CA GLY A 666 30.51 31.70 22.90
C GLY A 666 29.56 31.72 21.71
N THR A 667 29.20 30.57 21.12
CA THR A 667 28.17 30.48 20.09
C THR A 667 26.82 30.16 20.74
N ALA A 668 25.82 31.00 20.43
CA ALA A 668 24.43 30.93 20.86
C ALA A 668 23.67 29.63 20.45
N THR A 669 24.38 28.60 19.99
CA THR A 669 23.86 27.30 19.59
C THR A 669 23.99 26.25 20.69
N TRP A 670 24.59 26.59 21.84
CA TRP A 670 24.78 25.65 22.93
C TRP A 670 23.43 25.19 23.50
N TYR A 671 23.18 23.89 23.33
CA TYR A 671 22.07 23.11 23.91
C TYR A 671 20.75 23.88 23.91
N ARG A 672 19.99 23.85 22.81
CA ARG A 672 18.54 24.13 22.90
C ARG A 672 17.92 22.86 23.46
N PRO A 673 17.67 22.76 24.78
CA PRO A 673 17.10 21.55 25.35
C PRO A 673 15.76 21.30 24.64
N ARG A 674 15.62 20.09 24.10
CA ARG A 674 14.45 19.71 23.29
C ARG A 674 13.30 19.20 24.15
N SER A 675 13.55 18.96 25.43
CA SER A 675 12.60 18.40 26.38
C SER A 675 12.82 18.95 27.79
N LEU A 676 11.82 18.76 28.66
CA LEU A 676 11.91 19.09 30.08
C LEU A 676 12.94 18.20 30.82
N GLU A 677 13.17 16.97 30.36
CA GLU A 677 14.23 16.11 30.90
C GLU A 677 15.62 16.65 30.50
N ALA A 678 15.80 17.10 29.26
CA ALA A 678 17.05 17.72 28.81
C ALA A 678 17.37 19.02 29.60
N LEU A 679 16.34 19.80 29.94
CA LEU A 679 16.47 20.95 30.84
C LEU A 679 16.95 20.51 32.24
N TYR A 680 16.38 19.44 32.78
CA TYR A 680 16.80 18.88 34.07
C TYR A 680 18.26 18.42 34.04
N ASP A 681 18.64 17.63 33.03
CA ASP A 681 20.00 17.10 32.89
C ASP A 681 21.03 18.23 32.69
N ARG A 682 20.66 19.28 31.95
CA ARG A 682 21.47 20.49 31.82
C ARG A 682 21.60 21.24 33.16
N ALA A 683 20.52 21.41 33.91
CA ALA A 683 20.57 22.04 35.23
C ALA A 683 21.52 21.28 36.17
N CYS A 684 21.46 19.95 36.14
CA CYS A 684 22.36 19.03 36.83
C CYS A 684 23.83 19.24 36.41
N ALA A 685 24.11 19.27 35.11
CA ALA A 685 25.46 19.54 34.58
C ALA A 685 26.00 20.92 35.01
N LEU A 686 25.17 21.97 34.90
CA LEU A 686 25.52 23.32 35.33
C LEU A 686 25.78 23.39 36.84
N ALA A 687 25.01 22.68 37.65
CA ALA A 687 25.22 22.62 39.10
C ALA A 687 26.57 22.01 39.48
N VAL A 688 27.00 20.95 38.78
CA VAL A 688 28.32 20.35 38.97
C VAL A 688 29.43 21.32 38.55
N GLU A 689 29.26 22.07 37.46
CA GLU A 689 30.26 23.06 37.07
C GLU A 689 30.37 24.22 38.06
N VAL A 690 29.24 24.71 38.58
CA VAL A 690 29.22 25.74 39.63
C VAL A 690 30.06 25.30 40.83
N ARG A 691 30.05 24.00 41.18
CA ARG A 691 30.87 23.41 42.24
C ARG A 691 32.36 23.38 41.88
N ASN A 692 32.71 23.15 40.62
CA ASN A 692 34.11 23.06 40.18
C ASN A 692 34.79 24.43 40.10
N ARG A 693 34.03 25.53 40.05
CA ARG A 693 34.55 26.91 40.00
C ARG A 693 34.74 27.52 41.38
N GLU A 694 35.63 28.51 41.44
CA GLU A 694 35.78 29.31 42.66
C GLU A 694 34.44 29.97 43.05
N PRO A 695 33.99 29.78 44.30
CA PRO A 695 32.76 30.37 44.82
C PRO A 695 32.76 31.89 44.64
N GLY A 696 31.71 32.44 44.06
CA GLY A 696 31.52 33.90 43.91
C GLY A 696 32.15 34.52 42.65
N SER A 697 32.81 33.74 41.80
CA SER A 697 33.24 34.21 40.48
C SER A 697 32.02 34.59 39.60
N THR A 698 32.13 35.65 38.79
CA THR A 698 31.04 36.12 37.90
C THR A 698 30.50 34.99 37.00
N GLY A 699 31.38 34.09 36.55
CA GLY A 699 30.98 32.92 35.78
C GLY A 699 30.18 31.89 36.58
N SER A 700 30.52 31.66 37.86
CA SER A 700 29.78 30.75 38.74
C SER A 700 28.35 31.26 38.99
N THR A 701 28.19 32.56 39.26
CA THR A 701 26.86 33.18 39.46
C THR A 701 25.96 33.09 38.23
N ALA A 702 26.51 33.30 37.03
CA ALA A 702 25.74 33.20 35.78
C ALA A 702 25.29 31.75 35.49
N LEU A 703 26.18 30.77 35.68
CA LEU A 703 25.85 29.35 35.51
C LEU A 703 24.82 28.88 36.54
N GLN A 704 24.92 29.36 37.79
CA GLN A 704 23.94 29.05 38.83
C GLN A 704 22.55 29.59 38.49
N ALA A 705 22.45 30.83 38.00
CA ALA A 705 21.17 31.42 37.60
C ALA A 705 20.52 30.62 36.47
N LEU A 706 21.31 30.20 35.49
CA LEU A 706 20.86 29.38 34.36
C LEU A 706 20.41 27.98 34.81
N ALA A 707 21.18 27.34 35.71
CA ALA A 707 20.80 26.04 36.28
C ALA A 707 19.45 26.09 37.00
N GLN A 708 19.21 27.16 37.76
CA GLN A 708 17.93 27.37 38.47
C GLN A 708 16.77 27.64 37.51
N GLU A 709 17.01 28.38 36.42
CA GLU A 709 16.01 28.63 35.37
C GLU A 709 15.61 27.33 34.66
N ASP A 710 16.60 26.55 34.23
CA ASP A 710 16.39 25.27 33.56
C ASP A 710 15.67 24.28 34.48
N LEU A 711 16.09 24.19 35.75
CA LEU A 711 15.42 23.35 36.74
C LEU A 711 13.96 23.75 36.94
N ARG A 712 13.66 25.04 37.04
CA ARG A 712 12.29 25.53 37.23
C ARG A 712 11.38 25.14 36.07
N LEU A 713 11.88 25.24 34.84
CA LEU A 713 11.13 24.81 33.66
C LEU A 713 10.90 23.28 33.72
N ALA A 714 11.94 22.51 34.04
CA ALA A 714 11.87 21.05 34.16
C ALA A 714 10.88 20.57 35.24
N GLU A 715 10.83 21.24 36.38
CA GLU A 715 9.91 20.96 37.50
C GLU A 715 8.42 21.17 37.17
N GLY A 716 8.10 21.61 35.96
CA GLY A 716 6.76 21.48 35.38
C GLY A 716 6.26 20.02 35.37
N LEU A 717 7.16 19.04 35.29
CA LEU A 717 6.82 17.61 35.44
C LEU A 717 6.86 17.18 36.92
N PRO A 718 5.77 16.62 37.48
CA PRO A 718 5.72 16.20 38.88
C PRO A 718 6.82 15.19 39.27
N ARG A 719 7.18 14.30 38.35
CA ARG A 719 8.26 13.34 38.55
C ARG A 719 9.62 14.02 38.70
N LEU A 720 9.95 14.97 37.84
CA LEU A 720 11.22 15.70 37.89
C LEU A 720 11.31 16.58 39.14
N ARG A 721 10.19 17.14 39.59
CA ARG A 721 10.10 17.85 40.87
C ARG A 721 10.36 16.93 42.07
N ALA A 722 9.83 15.70 42.05
CA ALA A 722 10.13 14.74 43.11
C ALA A 722 11.61 14.29 43.07
N GLN A 723 12.17 14.12 41.87
CA GLN A 723 13.57 13.76 41.69
C GLN A 723 14.51 14.88 42.12
N SER A 724 14.24 16.15 41.77
CA SER A 724 15.09 17.30 42.11
C SER A 724 15.31 17.44 43.61
N ALA A 725 14.27 17.17 44.41
CA ALA A 725 14.35 17.17 45.87
C ALA A 725 15.35 16.13 46.42
N THR A 726 15.53 15.03 45.70
CA THR A 726 16.43 13.93 46.10
C THR A 726 17.77 13.94 45.36
N ASP A 727 17.93 14.78 44.34
CA ASP A 727 19.10 14.76 43.47
C ASP A 727 20.34 15.38 44.16
N PRO A 728 21.45 14.63 44.29
CA PRO A 728 22.63 15.12 45.00
C PRO A 728 23.27 16.35 44.33
N TRP A 729 23.11 16.54 43.03
CA TRP A 729 23.72 17.67 42.32
C TRP A 729 22.91 18.94 42.51
N LEU A 730 21.58 18.82 42.51
CA LEU A 730 20.67 19.96 42.67
C LEU A 730 20.52 20.39 44.13
N ARG A 731 20.62 19.47 45.11
CA ARG A 731 20.57 19.82 46.55
C ARG A 731 21.64 20.83 46.97
N ARG A 732 22.74 20.93 46.20
CA ARG A 732 23.86 21.84 46.48
C ARG A 732 23.71 23.21 45.81
N LEU A 733 22.74 23.38 44.91
CA LEU A 733 22.41 24.70 44.40
C LEU A 733 21.83 25.53 45.56
N PRO A 734 22.40 26.70 45.88
CA PRO A 734 21.85 27.57 46.90
C PRO A 734 20.37 27.83 46.61
N PRO A 735 19.48 27.71 47.61
CA PRO A 735 18.09 28.13 47.43
C PRO A 735 18.12 29.59 46.99
N ARG A 736 17.35 29.91 45.94
CA ARG A 736 17.25 31.28 45.46
C ARG A 736 16.76 32.13 46.63
N ASN A 737 17.54 33.14 47.03
CA ASN A 737 17.11 34.11 48.05
C ASN A 737 15.75 34.64 47.61
N GLY A 738 14.72 34.36 48.40
CA GLY A 738 13.32 34.54 48.00
C GLY A 738 13.05 35.96 47.55
N SER A 739 12.80 36.13 46.26
CA SER A 739 11.91 37.18 45.76
C SER A 739 10.53 36.55 45.70
N GLY A 740 9.68 36.91 46.66
CA GLY A 740 8.24 36.65 46.60
C GLY A 740 7.58 37.31 45.40
#